data_AF-J9D9J0-F1
#
_entry.id   AF-J9D9J0-F1
#
_cell.length_a   1.000
_cell.length_b   1.000
_cell.length_c   1.000
_cell.angle_alpha   90.00
_cell.angle_beta   90.00
_cell.angle_gamma   90.00
#
_symmetry.space_group_name_H-M   'P 1'
#
loop_
_entity.id
_entity.type
_entity.pdbx_description
1 polymer ?
#
loop_
_entity_poly.entity_id
_entity_poly.type
_entity_poly.pdbx_seq_one_letter_code
_entity_poly.pdbx_strand_id
1 'polypeptide(L)'
;MRNAVNCFLLYQDSNATAQTVEALKKSPLVDRIYLLTPSSLPDISLPEGAVRLPIDTLNSTATVRAIAALADTPYTLLYTQTSPLELAPEALEQIVAAFAGQNCGLVYADHYEWKNGERLAHPVTDYQPGSVRDDFDFGSLLMFDSAWLMYAARLLSQDWQYAALYELRLILARCTKLVRIPRFLYTEVEHDLRTSGEKQFDYVNPRNRAVQVEMEQAFTQQLKAMGAYLEPRTQQIDPTEGDFACEASVIIPVRNRARTIDDAIRSALSQETDFPFNVLIVDNHSTDGTTEIIDRYHDRKEVVHLIPDTHDLGIGGCWSLAVHHPACGRYAVQLDSDDLYSDPHTLQTIVDLFRQERCAMVIGTYRMCDFQLNTLPPGLIDHREWTPENGHNNALRINGLGAPRAFFTPVLRQIPIPNVSYGEDYALGLAFTRSYRIGRIYDVLYLCRRWEGNSDAALSIDRIHANNQYKDSLRTRELEARRFLNQQEQDNRRQAALRTADESPAIDRFIDGQLASWPLAQSHHEALKQLETRELTLHGYRFRTQYNPTRKVSSQAKLDAESLRQRPCFLCRANRPEAQAEYDTQTDWTLCVNPYPILPRHLTYIHAEHRPQQWRPNQLDEVLRLLAAHPAYALFYNGARCGASAPDHLHLQGVRKADVPVIGQLEQLVREATLVDYQSILADDGSTPDSPVATLRQLNTCRLLVNLQYPLPVFLLQYRNTHAQTGVNGMLQRLLEALPRAAGEACEDTPFNLIAWTDPDDTFVESGTLLVFPRRKHRPDCFWATDGTQRLLSPGTLDLAGILVTTRPEDFAQLTAEEAGQILGEVGITAEEARATVARYRQGLAFQAPKAP
;
A
#
# COMPACT_ATOMS: atom_id res chain seq x y z
N MET A 1 6.93 -9.80 36.51
CA MET A 1 7.18 -10.96 35.62
C MET A 1 8.60 -11.45 35.86
N ARG A 2 8.99 -12.62 35.36
CA ARG A 2 10.40 -13.05 35.21
C ARG A 2 10.56 -13.64 33.82
N ASN A 3 11.78 -13.64 33.26
CA ASN A 3 12.08 -14.28 31.98
C ASN A 3 11.09 -13.86 30.87
N ALA A 4 10.86 -12.56 30.74
CA ALA A 4 9.87 -11.96 29.84
C ALA A 4 10.49 -11.19 28.66
N VAL A 5 11.82 -11.07 28.61
CA VAL A 5 12.56 -10.28 27.60
C VAL A 5 13.65 -11.13 26.95
N ASN A 6 13.61 -11.26 25.62
CA ASN A 6 14.75 -11.72 24.82
C ASN A 6 15.56 -10.50 24.36
N CYS A 7 16.86 -10.49 24.59
CA CYS A 7 17.74 -9.37 24.24
C CYS A 7 18.59 -9.71 23.02
N PHE A 8 18.74 -8.77 22.08
CA PHE A 8 19.54 -8.90 20.87
C PHE A 8 20.54 -7.73 20.82
N LEU A 9 21.83 -8.06 20.76
CA LEU A 9 22.94 -7.10 20.89
C LEU A 9 23.89 -7.22 19.69
N LEU A 10 24.34 -6.10 19.12
CA LEU A 10 25.45 -6.13 18.16
C LEU A 10 26.75 -6.56 18.83
N TYR A 11 27.45 -7.51 18.23
CA TYR A 11 28.79 -7.92 18.64
C TYR A 11 29.86 -7.15 17.86
N GLN A 12 30.80 -6.53 18.58
CA GLN A 12 32.02 -5.94 17.98
C GLN A 12 33.30 -6.37 18.72
N ASP A 13 33.41 -6.04 20.01
CA ASP A 13 34.50 -6.49 20.87
C ASP A 13 34.00 -7.26 22.10
N SER A 14 34.86 -8.12 22.66
CA SER A 14 34.49 -9.02 23.75
C SER A 14 34.30 -8.33 25.10
N ASN A 15 34.89 -7.14 25.33
CA ASN A 15 34.84 -6.45 26.61
C ASN A 15 33.56 -5.60 26.72
N ALA A 16 33.25 -4.76 25.73
CA ALA A 16 32.02 -3.98 25.70
C ALA A 16 30.78 -4.90 25.68
N THR A 17 30.83 -5.97 24.86
CA THR A 17 29.76 -6.98 24.84
C THR A 17 29.57 -7.64 26.22
N ALA A 18 30.67 -8.04 26.89
CA ALA A 18 30.57 -8.66 28.22
C ALA A 18 29.98 -7.70 29.27
N GLN A 19 30.36 -6.42 29.24
CA GLN A 19 29.80 -5.41 30.15
C GLN A 19 28.29 -5.24 29.95
N THR A 20 27.82 -5.16 28.69
CA THR A 20 26.38 -5.08 28.37
C THR A 20 25.63 -6.36 28.77
N VAL A 21 26.19 -7.55 28.53
CA VAL A 21 25.63 -8.84 28.96
C VAL A 21 25.47 -8.89 30.49
N GLU A 22 26.50 -8.51 31.25
CA GLU A 22 26.45 -8.47 32.72
C GLU A 22 25.55 -7.35 33.26
N ALA A 23 25.33 -6.26 32.51
CA ALA A 23 24.34 -5.25 32.85
C ALA A 23 22.91 -5.80 32.72
N LEU A 24 22.60 -6.48 31.62
CA LEU A 24 21.27 -7.05 31.33
C LEU A 24 20.89 -8.18 32.30
N LYS A 25 21.82 -9.10 32.59
CA LYS A 25 21.61 -10.23 33.55
C LYS A 25 21.18 -9.80 34.95
N LYS A 26 21.40 -8.54 35.35
CA LYS A 26 20.97 -8.01 36.66
C LYS A 26 19.45 -7.88 36.77
N SER A 27 18.73 -7.74 35.65
CA SER A 27 17.26 -7.72 35.67
C SER A 27 16.71 -9.15 35.64
N PRO A 28 15.78 -9.52 36.55
CA PRO A 28 15.09 -10.80 36.52
C PRO A 28 14.10 -10.95 35.34
N LEU A 29 13.97 -9.93 34.48
CA LEU A 29 13.14 -9.98 33.28
C LEU A 29 13.85 -10.63 32.08
N VAL A 30 15.17 -10.65 32.04
CA VAL A 30 15.92 -11.21 30.90
C VAL A 30 15.84 -12.74 30.91
N ASP A 31 15.41 -13.34 29.80
CA ASP A 31 15.40 -14.79 29.60
C ASP A 31 16.64 -15.25 28.82
N ARG A 32 16.83 -14.72 27.62
CA ARG A 32 17.94 -15.04 26.71
C ARG A 32 18.60 -13.79 26.15
N ILE A 33 19.89 -13.90 25.88
CA ILE A 33 20.69 -12.86 25.21
C ILE A 33 21.30 -13.46 23.95
N TYR A 34 20.95 -12.88 22.80
CA TYR A 34 21.44 -13.22 21.48
C TYR A 34 22.47 -12.18 21.02
N LEU A 35 23.65 -12.65 20.58
CA LEU A 35 24.72 -11.82 20.04
C LEU A 35 24.68 -11.86 18.52
N LEU A 36 24.28 -10.74 17.93
CA LEU A 36 24.23 -10.50 16.50
C LEU A 36 25.68 -10.38 15.99
N THR A 37 26.17 -11.44 15.36
CA THR A 37 27.56 -11.52 14.84
C THR A 37 27.57 -11.44 13.32
N PRO A 38 28.55 -10.75 12.69
CA PRO A 38 28.75 -10.86 11.24
C PRO A 38 28.91 -12.33 10.82
N SER A 39 28.26 -12.74 9.74
CA SER A 39 28.30 -14.13 9.26
C SER A 39 29.70 -14.63 8.87
N SER A 40 30.63 -13.71 8.58
CA SER A 40 32.04 -14.00 8.29
C SER A 40 32.94 -14.13 9.53
N LEU A 41 32.42 -13.89 10.74
CA LEU A 41 33.20 -13.96 11.97
C LEU A 41 33.54 -15.43 12.29
N PRO A 42 34.80 -15.78 12.62
CA PRO A 42 35.15 -17.12 13.12
C PRO A 42 34.48 -17.40 14.47
N ASP A 43 34.59 -18.65 14.94
CA ASP A 43 34.08 -18.99 16.28
C ASP A 43 34.83 -18.23 17.36
N ILE A 44 34.05 -17.47 18.14
CA ILE A 44 34.48 -16.62 19.24
C ILE A 44 34.06 -17.23 20.58
N SER A 45 34.83 -16.97 21.63
CA SER A 45 34.37 -17.24 23.00
C SER A 45 33.26 -16.25 23.34
N LEU A 46 32.03 -16.74 23.47
CA LEU A 46 30.89 -15.93 23.89
C LEU A 46 30.93 -15.68 25.40
N PRO A 47 30.40 -14.55 25.91
CA PRO A 47 30.06 -14.39 27.31
C PRO A 47 29.13 -15.52 27.79
N GLU A 48 29.28 -15.94 29.05
CA GLU A 48 28.48 -17.03 29.63
C GLU A 48 26.98 -16.76 29.50
N GLY A 49 26.21 -17.73 29.01
CA GLY A 49 24.76 -17.61 28.83
C GLY A 49 24.31 -16.83 27.59
N ALA A 50 25.22 -16.31 26.77
CA ALA A 50 24.89 -15.65 25.51
C ALA A 50 24.89 -16.64 24.32
N VAL A 51 23.94 -16.48 23.39
CA VAL A 51 23.77 -17.33 22.21
C VAL A 51 24.19 -16.57 20.96
N ARG A 52 25.02 -17.17 20.09
CA ARG A 52 25.41 -16.56 18.81
C ARG A 52 24.25 -16.60 17.81
N LEU A 53 23.95 -15.45 17.19
CA LEU A 53 23.08 -15.33 16.03
C LEU A 53 23.87 -14.71 14.86
N PRO A 54 24.24 -15.49 13.83
CA PRO A 54 24.86 -14.95 12.62
C PRO A 54 23.88 -14.07 11.84
N ILE A 55 24.33 -12.90 11.42
CA ILE A 55 23.58 -11.93 10.60
C ILE A 55 24.43 -11.43 9.43
N ASP A 56 23.80 -10.83 8.43
CA ASP A 56 24.46 -10.11 7.34
C ASP A 56 24.68 -8.63 7.71
N THR A 57 23.61 -7.90 8.03
CA THR A 57 23.64 -6.54 8.59
C THR A 57 22.46 -6.34 9.55
N LEU A 58 22.53 -5.34 10.45
CA LEU A 58 21.44 -5.06 11.41
C LEU A 58 20.09 -4.76 10.71
N ASN A 59 20.14 -4.06 9.58
CA ASN A 59 18.97 -3.43 8.96
C ASN A 59 18.39 -4.26 7.80
N SER A 60 18.81 -5.52 7.63
CA SER A 60 18.32 -6.40 6.57
C SER A 60 17.00 -7.07 6.94
N THR A 61 16.20 -7.43 5.93
CA THR A 61 14.97 -8.22 6.13
C THR A 61 15.30 -9.60 6.71
N ALA A 62 16.45 -10.18 6.37
CA ALA A 62 16.92 -11.45 6.91
C ALA A 62 17.14 -11.37 8.43
N THR A 63 17.85 -10.34 8.91
CA THR A 63 18.11 -10.11 10.33
C THR A 63 16.82 -9.83 11.11
N VAL A 64 15.95 -8.96 10.60
CA VAL A 64 14.68 -8.65 11.27
C VAL A 64 13.79 -9.89 11.39
N ARG A 65 13.72 -10.73 10.34
CA ARG A 65 13.00 -12.02 10.40
C ARG A 65 13.68 -13.03 11.34
N ALA A 66 15.01 -13.06 11.43
CA ALA A 66 15.75 -13.94 12.35
C ALA A 66 15.54 -13.54 13.83
N ILE A 67 15.55 -12.24 14.14
CA ILE A 67 15.20 -11.71 15.47
C ILE A 67 13.75 -12.08 15.80
N ALA A 68 12.80 -11.81 14.90
CA ALA A 68 11.39 -12.13 15.09
C ALA A 68 11.11 -13.65 15.24
N ALA A 69 11.88 -14.52 14.59
CA ALA A 69 11.75 -15.97 14.76
C ALA A 69 12.21 -16.46 16.14
N LEU A 70 12.98 -15.64 16.88
CA LEU A 70 13.49 -15.90 18.22
C LEU A 70 12.83 -14.99 19.28
N ALA A 71 11.77 -14.27 18.92
CA ALA A 71 10.98 -13.40 19.79
C ALA A 71 9.86 -14.17 20.53
N ASP A 72 10.22 -15.26 21.23
CA ASP A 72 9.28 -16.20 21.85
C ASP A 72 8.90 -15.87 23.32
N THR A 73 9.46 -14.81 23.89
CA THR A 73 9.01 -14.21 25.16
C THR A 73 8.18 -12.95 24.88
N PRO A 74 7.36 -12.44 25.82
CA PRO A 74 6.43 -11.32 25.57
C PRO A 74 7.06 -10.04 25.01
N TYR A 75 8.33 -9.75 25.32
CA TYR A 75 9.03 -8.58 24.85
C TYR A 75 10.38 -8.91 24.22
N THR A 76 10.79 -8.11 23.26
CA THR A 76 12.08 -8.24 22.57
C THR A 76 12.84 -6.92 22.67
N LEU A 77 14.02 -6.96 23.30
CA LEU A 77 14.94 -5.84 23.38
C LEU A 77 15.97 -5.93 22.26
N LEU A 78 16.12 -4.86 21.48
CA LEU A 78 17.18 -4.68 20.52
C LEU A 78 18.06 -3.50 20.95
N TYR A 79 19.35 -3.75 21.12
CA TYR A 79 20.36 -2.70 21.31
C TYR A 79 21.11 -2.49 20.00
N THR A 80 20.99 -1.30 19.43
CA THR A 80 21.46 -1.00 18.06
C THR A 80 22.89 -0.45 18.00
N GLN A 81 23.53 -0.25 19.15
CA GLN A 81 24.92 0.19 19.28
C GLN A 81 25.83 -0.95 19.74
N THR A 82 27.14 -0.72 19.68
CA THR A 82 28.18 -1.67 20.12
C THR A 82 28.93 -1.21 21.38
N SER A 83 28.73 0.04 21.80
CA SER A 83 29.26 0.59 23.05
C SER A 83 28.74 -0.15 24.29
N PRO A 84 29.43 -0.08 25.45
CA PRO A 84 28.88 -0.58 26.70
C PRO A 84 27.57 0.13 27.08
N LEU A 85 26.56 -0.64 27.49
CA LEU A 85 25.26 -0.14 27.94
C LEU A 85 25.21 -0.07 29.46
N GLU A 86 25.04 1.13 30.02
CA GLU A 86 24.78 1.33 31.46
C GLU A 86 23.29 1.52 31.72
N LEU A 87 22.63 0.54 32.34
CA LEU A 87 21.21 0.64 32.71
C LEU A 87 21.02 1.38 34.04
N ALA A 88 20.01 2.26 34.10
CA ALA A 88 19.51 2.81 35.35
C ALA A 88 18.85 1.70 36.21
N PRO A 89 18.74 1.88 37.54
CA PRO A 89 17.99 0.96 38.40
C PRO A 89 16.56 0.75 37.88
N GLU A 90 16.14 -0.51 37.78
CA GLU A 90 14.81 -0.92 37.29
C GLU A 90 14.46 -0.41 35.87
N ALA A 91 15.46 -0.15 35.00
CA ALA A 91 15.21 0.40 33.67
C ALA A 91 14.33 -0.51 32.79
N LEU A 92 14.62 -1.82 32.74
CA LEU A 92 13.85 -2.76 31.92
C LEU A 92 12.43 -2.96 32.48
N GLU A 93 12.29 -2.97 33.80
CA GLU A 93 11.03 -3.05 34.51
C GLU A 93 10.14 -1.84 34.20
N GLN A 94 10.72 -0.64 34.15
CA GLN A 94 10.03 0.59 33.78
C GLN A 94 9.65 0.64 32.30
N ILE A 95 10.47 0.07 31.41
CA ILE A 95 10.17 -0.08 29.98
C ILE A 95 9.01 -1.06 29.77
N VAL A 96 9.08 -2.25 30.38
CA VAL A 96 8.00 -3.27 30.31
C VAL A 96 6.69 -2.74 30.91
N ALA A 97 6.75 -1.96 31.98
CA ALA A 97 5.55 -1.35 32.57
C ALA A 97 4.84 -0.36 31.61
N ALA A 98 5.55 0.26 30.67
CA ALA A 98 4.96 1.22 29.73
C ALA A 98 4.08 0.57 28.62
N PHE A 99 4.18 -0.75 28.42
CA PHE A 99 3.25 -1.48 27.55
C PHE A 99 1.88 -1.72 28.19
N ALA A 100 1.77 -1.66 29.52
CA ALA A 100 0.57 -2.07 30.22
C ALA A 100 -0.67 -1.20 29.88
N GLY A 101 -1.77 -1.86 29.51
CA GLY A 101 -3.07 -1.21 29.32
C GLY A 101 -3.24 -0.44 28.00
N GLN A 102 -2.33 -0.59 27.03
CA GLN A 102 -2.44 0.09 25.74
C GLN A 102 -1.90 -0.75 24.57
N ASN A 103 -2.42 -0.49 23.36
CA ASN A 103 -1.91 -1.09 22.13
C ASN A 103 -0.58 -0.43 21.71
N CYS A 104 0.53 -0.95 22.23
CA CYS A 104 1.88 -0.42 22.03
C CYS A 104 2.80 -1.48 21.40
N GLY A 105 3.50 -1.12 20.31
CA GLY A 105 4.39 -2.03 19.59
C GLY A 105 5.88 -1.80 19.86
N LEU A 106 6.26 -0.58 20.25
CA LEU A 106 7.64 -0.18 20.54
C LEU A 106 7.67 0.87 21.67
N VAL A 107 8.46 0.60 22.72
CA VAL A 107 8.80 1.53 23.80
C VAL A 107 10.28 1.92 23.69
N TYR A 108 10.56 3.20 23.90
CA TYR A 108 11.88 3.81 23.87
C TYR A 108 11.99 4.92 24.92
N ALA A 109 13.18 5.45 25.20
CA ALA A 109 13.40 6.34 26.33
C ALA A 109 14.50 7.39 26.10
N ASP A 110 14.44 8.47 26.89
CA ASP A 110 15.56 9.40 27.04
C ASP A 110 16.78 8.67 27.62
N HIS A 111 17.99 9.14 27.31
CA HIS A 111 19.24 8.54 27.74
C HIS A 111 20.33 9.58 28.00
N TYR A 112 21.46 9.15 28.57
CA TYR A 112 22.65 9.97 28.67
C TYR A 112 23.68 9.54 27.61
N GLU A 113 24.44 10.49 27.05
CA GLU A 113 25.64 10.22 26.26
C GLU A 113 26.90 10.54 27.08
N TRP A 114 27.90 9.66 27.03
CA TRP A 114 29.26 9.97 27.43
C TRP A 114 29.99 10.68 26.28
N LYS A 115 30.40 11.93 26.50
CA LYS A 115 31.05 12.78 25.50
C LYS A 115 32.24 13.51 26.12
N ASN A 116 33.44 13.28 25.60
CA ASN A 116 34.70 13.84 26.12
C ASN A 116 34.94 13.62 27.65
N GLY A 117 34.36 12.54 28.22
CA GLY A 117 34.45 12.24 29.65
C GLY A 117 33.39 12.92 30.54
N GLU A 118 32.49 13.72 29.95
CA GLU A 118 31.31 14.27 30.62
C GLU A 118 30.07 13.45 30.25
N ARG A 119 29.10 13.32 31.18
CA ARG A 119 27.83 12.64 30.93
C ARG A 119 26.74 13.66 30.66
N LEU A 120 26.35 13.81 29.40
CA LEU A 120 25.38 14.80 28.93
C LEU A 120 23.99 14.16 28.77
N ALA A 121 22.95 14.95 29.04
CA ALA A 121 21.56 14.50 28.90
C ALA A 121 21.13 14.55 27.44
N HIS A 122 20.64 13.43 26.92
CA HIS A 122 20.11 13.27 25.57
C HIS A 122 18.63 12.82 25.63
N PRO A 123 17.69 13.77 25.85
CA PRO A 123 16.28 13.49 25.67
C PRO A 123 16.01 13.12 24.20
N VAL A 124 14.91 12.42 23.93
CA VAL A 124 14.42 12.14 22.57
C VAL A 124 13.06 12.82 22.34
N THR A 125 12.44 12.63 21.16
CA THR A 125 11.12 13.23 20.86
C THR A 125 9.98 12.21 20.90
N ASP A 126 8.78 12.68 21.26
CA ASP A 126 7.56 11.88 21.18
C ASP A 126 7.19 11.60 19.71
N TYR A 127 6.77 10.37 19.44
CA TYR A 127 6.39 9.92 18.10
C TYR A 127 5.00 10.44 17.71
N GLN A 128 4.88 11.01 16.52
CA GLN A 128 3.60 11.39 15.90
C GLN A 128 3.49 10.80 14.48
N PRO A 129 2.29 10.76 13.85
CA PRO A 129 2.12 10.11 12.55
C PRO A 129 3.06 10.62 11.45
N GLY A 130 3.43 11.90 11.49
CA GLY A 130 4.40 12.55 10.59
C GLY A 130 5.87 12.30 10.91
N SER A 131 6.23 11.58 11.97
CA SER A 131 7.60 11.21 12.34
C SER A 131 8.16 10.08 11.46
N VAL A 132 8.07 10.26 10.15
CA VAL A 132 8.36 9.25 9.11
C VAL A 132 9.78 9.31 8.55
N ARG A 133 10.62 10.24 9.03
CA ARG A 133 12.00 10.40 8.58
C ARG A 133 12.86 9.19 8.96
N ASP A 134 13.78 8.77 8.09
CA ASP A 134 14.75 7.71 8.40
C ASP A 134 15.74 8.10 9.51
N ASP A 135 15.89 9.41 9.79
CA ASP A 135 16.70 9.98 10.89
C ASP A 135 15.92 10.26 12.20
N PHE A 136 14.72 9.69 12.40
CA PHE A 136 14.00 9.87 13.67
C PHE A 136 14.72 9.16 14.82
N ASP A 137 15.07 9.93 15.86
CA ASP A 137 15.79 9.43 17.02
C ASP A 137 14.88 8.76 18.06
N PHE A 138 15.09 7.46 18.24
CA PHE A 138 14.49 6.64 19.30
C PHE A 138 15.47 6.38 20.46
N GLY A 139 16.73 6.82 20.34
CA GLY A 139 17.86 6.24 21.06
C GLY A 139 18.18 4.81 20.60
N SER A 140 19.24 4.23 21.16
CA SER A 140 19.76 2.92 20.74
C SER A 140 19.06 1.70 21.37
N LEU A 141 18.29 1.90 22.45
CA LEU A 141 17.65 0.83 23.20
C LEU A 141 16.16 0.74 22.86
N LEU A 142 15.81 -0.22 22.00
CA LEU A 142 14.46 -0.42 21.47
C LEU A 142 13.83 -1.65 22.14
N MET A 143 12.71 -1.47 22.84
CA MET A 143 11.92 -2.60 23.35
C MET A 143 10.64 -2.76 22.53
N PHE A 144 10.45 -3.92 21.95
CA PHE A 144 9.25 -4.27 21.19
C PHE A 144 8.32 -5.18 22.01
N ASP A 145 7.02 -5.06 21.75
CA ASP A 145 6.11 -6.17 22.00
C ASP A 145 6.42 -7.26 20.95
N SER A 146 6.69 -8.48 21.39
CA SER A 146 7.17 -9.54 20.50
C SER A 146 6.12 -9.97 19.48
N ALA A 147 4.83 -9.96 19.82
CA ALA A 147 3.77 -10.32 18.88
C ALA A 147 3.65 -9.27 17.76
N TRP A 148 3.75 -7.99 18.11
CA TRP A 148 3.79 -6.89 17.14
C TRP A 148 5.06 -6.88 16.29
N LEU A 149 6.23 -7.18 16.87
CA LEU A 149 7.48 -7.38 16.12
C LEU A 149 7.35 -8.51 15.10
N MET A 150 6.84 -9.67 15.52
CA MET A 150 6.60 -10.82 14.64
C MET A 150 5.60 -10.51 13.52
N TYR A 151 4.55 -9.75 13.82
CA TYR A 151 3.59 -9.30 12.81
C TYR A 151 4.22 -8.36 11.79
N ALA A 152 4.89 -7.30 12.26
CA ALA A 152 5.50 -6.31 11.39
C ALA A 152 6.63 -6.92 10.52
N ALA A 153 7.41 -7.87 11.07
CA ALA A 153 8.44 -8.61 10.32
C ALA A 153 7.86 -9.50 9.18
N ARG A 154 6.61 -9.95 9.31
CA ARG A 154 5.88 -10.68 8.23
C ARG A 154 5.29 -9.74 7.17
N LEU A 155 5.09 -8.46 7.50
CA LEU A 155 4.58 -7.43 6.60
C LEU A 155 5.67 -6.64 5.87
N LEU A 156 6.95 -6.92 6.13
CA LEU A 156 8.06 -6.38 5.34
C LEU A 156 7.85 -6.73 3.86
N SER A 157 7.78 -5.69 3.03
CA SER A 157 7.25 -5.79 1.68
C SER A 157 8.25 -6.36 0.67
N GLN A 158 9.54 -6.29 0.99
CA GLN A 158 10.65 -6.78 0.16
C GLN A 158 11.79 -7.33 1.04
N ASP A 159 12.76 -7.99 0.39
CA ASP A 159 14.01 -8.43 1.03
C ASP A 159 15.04 -7.29 0.97
N TRP A 160 14.99 -6.40 1.96
CA TRP A 160 15.87 -5.24 2.11
C TRP A 160 17.26 -5.63 2.61
N GLN A 161 18.28 -4.88 2.21
CA GLN A 161 19.61 -4.94 2.82
C GLN A 161 19.80 -3.86 3.91
N TYR A 162 19.08 -2.73 3.80
CA TYR A 162 19.29 -1.53 4.60
C TYR A 162 18.01 -0.91 5.20
N ALA A 163 16.83 -1.16 4.63
CA ALA A 163 15.59 -0.49 5.03
C ALA A 163 14.66 -1.29 5.96
N ALA A 164 14.99 -2.52 6.38
CA ALA A 164 14.02 -3.38 7.08
C ALA A 164 13.59 -2.84 8.46
N LEU A 165 14.51 -2.34 9.29
CA LEU A 165 14.13 -1.73 10.58
C LEU A 165 13.32 -0.43 10.40
N TYR A 166 13.59 0.31 9.32
CA TYR A 166 12.85 1.51 8.97
C TYR A 166 11.42 1.17 8.50
N GLU A 167 11.25 0.17 7.63
CA GLU A 167 9.90 -0.29 7.24
C GLU A 167 9.16 -0.90 8.44
N LEU A 168 9.82 -1.72 9.25
CA LEU A 168 9.28 -2.33 10.47
C LEU A 168 8.66 -1.27 11.39
N ARG A 169 9.39 -0.18 11.69
CA ARG A 169 8.84 0.89 12.56
C ARG A 169 7.66 1.62 11.93
N LEU A 170 7.61 1.77 10.61
CA LEU A 170 6.49 2.40 9.90
C LEU A 170 5.24 1.50 9.92
N ILE A 171 5.42 0.18 9.79
CA ILE A 171 4.34 -0.81 9.96
C ILE A 171 3.82 -0.77 11.41
N LEU A 172 4.71 -0.79 12.41
CA LEU A 172 4.34 -0.67 13.82
C LEU A 172 3.57 0.64 14.09
N ALA A 173 3.99 1.76 13.51
CA ALA A 173 3.32 3.06 13.65
C ALA A 173 1.91 3.11 13.06
N ARG A 174 1.60 2.27 12.08
CA ARG A 174 0.26 2.14 11.49
C ARG A 174 -0.68 1.28 12.34
N CYS A 175 -0.12 0.34 13.09
CA CYS A 175 -0.88 -0.69 13.80
C CYS A 175 -0.95 -0.48 15.33
N THR A 176 -0.02 0.30 15.89
CA THR A 176 0.21 0.46 17.34
C THR A 176 0.69 1.87 17.69
N LYS A 177 0.71 2.19 18.98
CA LYS A 177 1.47 3.32 19.50
C LYS A 177 2.97 2.97 19.57
N LEU A 178 3.80 3.97 19.27
CA LEU A 178 5.19 4.04 19.73
C LEU A 178 5.24 4.98 20.93
N VAL A 179 5.86 4.55 22.03
CA VAL A 179 5.73 5.22 23.33
C VAL A 179 7.11 5.58 23.86
N ARG A 180 7.34 6.89 24.01
CA ARG A 180 8.50 7.43 24.72
C ARG A 180 8.27 7.37 26.23
N ILE A 181 9.32 7.03 26.98
CA ILE A 181 9.43 7.31 28.41
C ILE A 181 10.32 8.55 28.57
N PRO A 182 9.78 9.70 29.02
CA PRO A 182 10.55 10.94 29.20
C PRO A 182 11.36 10.91 30.51
N ARG A 183 12.22 9.90 30.64
CA ARG A 183 13.11 9.66 31.78
C ARG A 183 14.38 8.99 31.27
N PHE A 184 15.52 9.40 31.82
CA PHE A 184 16.83 8.87 31.47
C PHE A 184 17.03 7.45 32.01
N LEU A 185 16.81 6.43 31.17
CA LEU A 185 16.81 5.02 31.60
C LEU A 185 18.12 4.27 31.33
N TYR A 186 19.00 4.80 30.48
CA TYR A 186 20.31 4.23 30.21
C TYR A 186 21.35 5.30 29.86
N THR A 187 22.63 4.92 29.83
CA THR A 187 23.76 5.72 29.33
C THR A 187 24.53 4.91 28.29
N GLU A 188 25.00 5.57 27.24
CA GLU A 188 25.86 4.99 26.20
C GLU A 188 27.01 5.94 25.82
N VAL A 189 27.87 5.54 24.87
CA VAL A 189 29.06 6.30 24.46
C VAL A 189 28.86 6.81 23.04
N GLU A 190 28.87 8.13 22.84
CA GLU A 190 28.74 8.70 21.50
C GLU A 190 30.08 8.61 20.75
N HIS A 191 30.05 7.93 19.60
CA HIS A 191 31.23 7.70 18.77
C HIS A 191 31.30 8.63 17.55
N ASP A 192 30.19 9.24 17.12
CA ASP A 192 30.16 10.19 16.01
C ASP A 192 30.20 11.65 16.51
N LEU A 193 31.41 12.19 16.62
CA LEU A 193 31.64 13.55 17.14
C LEU A 193 31.39 14.68 16.11
N ARG A 194 30.85 14.39 14.92
CA ARG A 194 30.48 15.40 13.92
C ARG A 194 29.40 16.36 14.43
N THR A 195 29.36 17.58 13.89
CA THR A 195 28.34 18.57 14.26
C THR A 195 26.95 18.15 13.77
N SER A 196 25.88 18.57 14.46
CA SER A 196 24.50 18.23 14.09
C SER A 196 24.14 18.73 12.69
N GLY A 197 24.67 19.90 12.29
CA GLY A 197 24.53 20.45 10.94
C GLY A 197 25.22 19.63 9.84
N GLU A 198 26.23 18.81 10.15
CA GLU A 198 26.81 17.85 9.21
C GLU A 198 25.97 16.59 9.11
N LYS A 199 25.58 16.01 10.26
CA LYS A 199 24.76 14.78 10.33
C LYS A 199 23.42 14.93 9.59
N GLN A 200 22.82 16.12 9.66
CA GLN A 200 21.56 16.44 8.97
C GLN A 200 21.59 16.17 7.45
N PHE A 201 22.77 16.17 6.80
CA PHE A 201 22.90 15.98 5.36
C PHE A 201 23.37 14.57 4.94
N ASP A 202 23.43 13.60 5.85
CA ASP A 202 23.89 12.24 5.50
C ASP A 202 23.00 11.52 4.47
N TYR A 203 21.76 12.00 4.23
CA TYR A 203 20.87 11.49 3.18
C TYR A 203 21.23 11.98 1.76
N VAL A 204 21.93 13.12 1.60
CA VAL A 204 22.44 13.57 0.29
C VAL A 204 23.85 13.04 -0.01
N ASN A 205 24.48 12.33 0.93
CA ASN A 205 25.83 11.79 0.76
C ASN A 205 25.86 10.68 -0.31
N PRO A 206 26.62 10.83 -1.42
CA PRO A 206 26.65 9.83 -2.50
C PRO A 206 27.08 8.43 -2.05
N ARG A 207 27.86 8.31 -0.96
CA ARG A 207 28.27 7.02 -0.37
C ARG A 207 27.08 6.21 0.19
N ASN A 208 26.00 6.89 0.55
CA ASN A 208 24.80 6.30 1.14
C ASN A 208 23.69 6.05 0.11
N ARG A 209 23.96 6.21 -1.21
CA ARG A 209 22.90 6.19 -2.23
C ARG A 209 22.09 4.89 -2.27
N ALA A 210 22.72 3.73 -2.06
CA ALA A 210 22.02 2.45 -2.00
C ALA A 210 21.01 2.39 -0.84
N VAL A 211 21.43 2.82 0.36
CA VAL A 211 20.57 2.95 1.55
C VAL A 211 19.39 3.87 1.24
N GLN A 212 19.65 5.04 0.66
CA GLN A 212 18.62 6.04 0.38
C GLN A 212 17.58 5.59 -0.66
N VAL A 213 17.98 4.79 -1.65
CA VAL A 213 17.04 4.17 -2.59
C VAL A 213 16.12 3.16 -1.87
N GLU A 214 16.66 2.30 -1.00
CA GLU A 214 15.80 1.39 -0.22
C GLU A 214 14.87 2.14 0.75
N MET A 215 15.38 3.15 1.46
CA MET A 215 14.56 3.96 2.38
C MET A 215 13.40 4.66 1.65
N GLU A 216 13.64 5.19 0.45
CA GLU A 216 12.58 5.78 -0.39
C GLU A 216 11.55 4.73 -0.84
N GLN A 217 11.99 3.55 -1.28
CA GLN A 217 11.09 2.49 -1.74
C GLN A 217 10.22 1.96 -0.60
N ALA A 218 10.83 1.64 0.55
CA ALA A 218 10.14 1.22 1.77
C ALA A 218 9.12 2.28 2.22
N PHE A 219 9.52 3.56 2.29
CA PHE A 219 8.60 4.64 2.64
C PHE A 219 7.46 4.76 1.63
N THR A 220 7.74 4.63 0.33
CA THR A 220 6.74 4.71 -0.74
C THR A 220 5.68 3.61 -0.63
N GLN A 221 6.09 2.38 -0.30
CA GLN A 221 5.17 1.26 -0.08
C GLN A 221 4.31 1.48 1.17
N GLN A 222 4.89 1.99 2.25
CA GLN A 222 4.13 2.33 3.46
C GLN A 222 3.19 3.51 3.23
N LEU A 223 3.59 4.53 2.45
CA LEU A 223 2.75 5.68 2.08
C LEU A 223 1.53 5.25 1.24
N LYS A 224 1.70 4.27 0.33
CA LYS A 224 0.59 3.62 -0.40
C LYS A 224 -0.34 2.89 0.57
N ALA A 225 0.21 2.10 1.49
CA ALA A 225 -0.55 1.33 2.47
C ALA A 225 -1.19 2.19 3.61
N MET A 226 -0.78 3.46 3.75
CA MET A 226 -1.46 4.48 4.56
C MET A 226 -2.60 5.20 3.80
N GLY A 227 -2.73 4.99 2.49
CA GLY A 227 -3.62 5.75 1.62
C GLY A 227 -3.17 7.20 1.37
N ALA A 228 -1.91 7.53 1.65
CA ALA A 228 -1.34 8.88 1.58
C ALA A 228 -0.42 9.11 0.36
N TYR A 229 -0.21 8.10 -0.49
CA TYR A 229 0.62 8.20 -1.69
C TYR A 229 -0.03 9.07 -2.75
N LEU A 230 0.73 10.00 -3.34
CA LEU A 230 0.29 10.76 -4.50
C LEU A 230 0.96 10.21 -5.76
N GLU A 231 0.17 9.96 -6.81
CA GLU A 231 0.69 9.77 -8.17
C GLU A 231 1.49 10.99 -8.65
N PRO A 232 2.36 10.88 -9.67
CA PRO A 232 3.06 12.03 -10.26
C PRO A 232 2.11 13.19 -10.59
N ARG A 233 2.48 14.41 -10.20
CA ARG A 233 1.62 15.60 -10.36
C ARG A 233 1.69 16.16 -11.78
N THR A 234 0.53 16.35 -12.41
CA THR A 234 0.39 16.76 -13.81
C THR A 234 -0.20 18.16 -14.00
N GLN A 235 -0.68 18.81 -12.94
CA GLN A 235 -1.26 20.15 -13.04
C GLN A 235 -0.17 21.17 -13.40
N GLN A 236 -0.42 21.94 -14.46
CA GLN A 236 0.43 23.02 -14.95
C GLN A 236 -0.14 24.37 -14.53
N ILE A 237 0.73 25.37 -14.37
CA ILE A 237 0.33 26.78 -14.30
C ILE A 237 0.07 27.35 -15.71
N ASP A 238 -0.70 28.43 -15.78
CA ASP A 238 -0.67 29.35 -16.92
C ASP A 238 0.38 30.43 -16.64
N PRO A 239 1.54 30.44 -17.32
CA PRO A 239 2.59 31.44 -17.10
C PRO A 239 2.17 32.87 -17.53
N THR A 240 0.98 33.07 -18.09
CA THR A 240 0.42 34.38 -18.44
C THR A 240 -0.63 34.89 -17.44
N GLU A 241 -1.00 34.09 -16.42
CA GLU A 241 -2.05 34.45 -15.46
C GLU A 241 -1.66 35.66 -14.60
N GLY A 242 -2.50 36.70 -14.65
CA GLY A 242 -2.40 37.91 -13.83
C GLY A 242 -1.61 39.05 -14.47
N ASP A 243 -2.00 40.29 -14.11
CA ASP A 243 -1.33 41.51 -14.50
C ASP A 243 -0.26 41.89 -13.46
N PHE A 244 0.98 42.07 -13.91
CA PHE A 244 2.15 42.26 -13.06
C PHE A 244 3.13 43.25 -13.70
N ALA A 245 3.61 44.23 -12.93
CA ALA A 245 4.56 45.24 -13.41
C ALA A 245 5.98 44.69 -13.66
N CYS A 246 6.33 43.59 -12.97
CA CYS A 246 7.60 42.87 -13.12
C CYS A 246 7.32 41.37 -13.27
N GLU A 247 8.15 40.68 -14.04
CA GLU A 247 8.04 39.23 -14.20
C GLU A 247 8.52 38.50 -12.93
N ALA A 248 9.55 39.02 -12.26
CA ALA A 248 10.07 38.44 -11.02
C ALA A 248 10.29 39.46 -9.89
N SER A 249 10.22 38.97 -8.65
CA SER A 249 10.64 39.67 -7.44
C SER A 249 11.60 38.80 -6.65
N VAL A 250 12.82 39.28 -6.41
CA VAL A 250 13.72 38.71 -5.41
C VAL A 250 13.25 39.17 -4.04
N ILE A 251 12.90 38.25 -3.15
CA ILE A 251 12.35 38.54 -1.82
C ILE A 251 13.44 38.26 -0.78
N ILE A 252 13.78 39.29 0.01
CA ILE A 252 14.80 39.26 1.05
C ILE A 252 14.17 39.61 2.41
N PRO A 253 13.73 38.61 3.21
CA PRO A 253 13.43 38.80 4.62
C PRO A 253 14.72 39.11 5.38
N VAL A 254 14.73 40.17 6.18
CA VAL A 254 15.92 40.56 6.93
C VAL A 254 15.59 41.00 8.36
N ARG A 255 16.47 40.63 9.28
CA ARG A 255 16.51 41.17 10.65
C ARG A 255 17.93 41.07 11.20
N ASN A 256 18.53 42.19 11.54
CA ASN A 256 19.88 42.30 12.09
C ASN A 256 20.93 41.53 11.24
N ARG A 257 21.24 42.07 10.07
CA ARG A 257 22.17 41.54 9.06
C ARG A 257 23.07 42.62 8.45
N ALA A 258 23.47 43.63 9.22
CA ALA A 258 24.30 44.73 8.74
C ALA A 258 25.65 44.26 8.12
N ARG A 259 26.11 43.06 8.48
CA ARG A 259 27.33 42.42 7.95
C ARG A 259 27.18 41.74 6.58
N THR A 260 25.96 41.48 6.09
CA THR A 260 25.74 40.62 4.92
C THR A 260 24.72 41.16 3.92
N ILE A 261 23.77 41.99 4.37
CA ILE A 261 22.65 42.46 3.55
C ILE A 261 23.10 43.23 2.30
N ASP A 262 24.21 43.98 2.37
CA ASP A 262 24.73 44.73 1.22
C ASP A 262 25.20 43.80 0.09
N ASP A 263 25.80 42.66 0.42
CA ASP A 263 26.24 41.67 -0.57
C ASP A 263 25.03 40.99 -1.23
N ALA A 264 24.00 40.65 -0.43
CA ALA A 264 22.77 40.04 -0.93
C ALA A 264 22.03 40.98 -1.90
N ILE A 265 21.88 42.26 -1.54
CA ILE A 265 21.28 43.27 -2.43
C ILE A 265 22.09 43.41 -3.72
N ARG A 266 23.43 43.47 -3.65
CA ARG A 266 24.30 43.55 -4.83
C ARG A 266 24.16 42.32 -5.74
N SER A 267 24.10 41.12 -5.15
CA SER A 267 23.95 39.84 -5.87
C SER A 267 22.60 39.72 -6.59
N ALA A 268 21.52 40.26 -6.00
CA ALA A 268 20.22 40.38 -6.64
C ALA A 268 20.22 41.43 -7.76
N LEU A 269 20.82 42.61 -7.53
CA LEU A 269 20.88 43.70 -8.51
C LEU A 269 21.88 43.46 -9.65
N SER A 270 22.74 42.45 -9.57
CA SER A 270 23.65 42.04 -10.64
C SER A 270 23.08 40.94 -11.54
N GLN A 271 21.80 40.59 -11.41
CA GLN A 271 21.18 39.57 -12.26
C GLN A 271 20.90 40.13 -13.67
N GLU A 272 21.20 39.34 -14.69
CA GLU A 272 21.01 39.66 -16.11
C GLU A 272 19.87 38.83 -16.69
N THR A 273 18.77 39.50 -17.07
CA THR A 273 17.50 38.86 -17.48
C THR A 273 16.89 39.48 -18.74
N ASP A 274 16.08 38.70 -19.48
CA ASP A 274 15.31 39.18 -20.63
C ASP A 274 13.95 39.84 -20.25
N PHE A 275 13.64 39.83 -18.95
CA PHE A 275 12.44 40.39 -18.34
C PHE A 275 12.76 41.41 -17.24
N PRO A 276 11.84 42.36 -16.92
CA PRO A 276 12.00 43.25 -15.77
C PRO A 276 11.78 42.52 -14.44
N PHE A 277 12.61 42.80 -13.44
CA PHE A 277 12.47 42.31 -12.07
C PHE A 277 12.68 43.43 -11.04
N ASN A 278 12.37 43.14 -9.77
CA ASN A 278 12.68 44.01 -8.64
C ASN A 278 13.18 43.21 -7.41
N VAL A 279 13.62 43.92 -6.37
CA VAL A 279 14.07 43.36 -5.10
C VAL A 279 13.16 43.91 -3.98
N LEU A 280 12.39 43.03 -3.35
CA LEU A 280 11.53 43.35 -2.20
C LEU A 280 12.27 42.96 -0.91
N ILE A 281 12.67 43.95 -0.12
CA ILE A 281 13.40 43.75 1.13
C ILE A 281 12.42 43.99 2.28
N VAL A 282 12.18 42.98 3.11
CA VAL A 282 11.30 43.10 4.29
C VAL A 282 12.16 43.16 5.53
N ASP A 283 12.41 44.39 6.01
CA ASP A 283 13.15 44.65 7.24
C ASP A 283 12.22 44.55 8.45
N ASN A 284 12.36 43.43 9.17
CA ASN A 284 11.57 43.11 10.34
C ASN A 284 12.16 43.77 11.60
N HIS A 285 12.16 45.11 11.59
CA HIS A 285 12.60 45.99 12.68
C HIS A 285 14.05 45.72 13.12
N SER A 286 15.00 45.82 12.18
CA SER A 286 16.42 45.76 12.52
C SER A 286 16.88 46.92 13.39
N THR A 287 17.92 46.68 14.19
CA THR A 287 18.47 47.63 15.18
C THR A 287 20.01 47.69 15.18
N ASP A 288 20.66 47.11 14.16
CA ASP A 288 22.11 46.92 14.08
C ASP A 288 22.81 47.74 12.97
N GLY A 289 22.07 48.61 12.28
CA GLY A 289 22.55 49.33 11.09
C GLY A 289 22.04 48.76 9.75
N THR A 290 21.26 47.67 9.76
CA THR A 290 20.72 47.05 8.53
C THR A 290 19.81 48.01 7.74
N THR A 291 18.88 48.69 8.42
CA THR A 291 17.91 49.61 7.82
C THR A 291 18.62 50.73 7.05
N GLU A 292 19.62 51.35 7.68
CA GLU A 292 20.44 52.41 7.12
C GLU A 292 21.30 51.94 5.93
N ILE A 293 21.68 50.66 5.89
CA ILE A 293 22.38 50.04 4.76
C ILE A 293 21.46 49.85 3.56
N ILE A 294 20.20 49.44 3.79
CA ILE A 294 19.17 49.28 2.77
C ILE A 294 18.80 50.64 2.17
N ASP A 295 18.63 51.66 3.01
CA ASP A 295 18.26 53.02 2.57
C ASP A 295 19.30 53.68 1.64
N ARG A 296 20.53 53.17 1.58
CA ARG A 296 21.53 53.57 0.56
C ARG A 296 21.09 53.27 -0.87
N TYR A 297 20.08 52.42 -1.04
CA TYR A 297 19.51 52.04 -2.34
C TYR A 297 18.20 52.77 -2.68
N HIS A 298 17.74 53.77 -1.89
CA HIS A 298 16.46 54.46 -2.13
C HIS A 298 16.30 55.12 -3.52
N ASP A 299 17.41 55.51 -4.17
CA ASP A 299 17.41 56.04 -5.54
C ASP A 299 17.18 54.96 -6.62
N ARG A 300 17.30 53.66 -6.28
CA ARG A 300 17.06 52.52 -7.17
C ARG A 300 15.58 52.14 -7.13
N LYS A 301 14.86 52.46 -8.21
CA LYS A 301 13.43 52.15 -8.39
C LYS A 301 13.13 50.64 -8.37
N GLU A 302 14.15 49.83 -8.60
CA GLU A 302 14.10 48.37 -8.57
C GLU A 302 14.15 47.81 -7.13
N VAL A 303 14.49 48.63 -6.13
CA VAL A 303 14.55 48.22 -4.72
C VAL A 303 13.36 48.77 -3.97
N VAL A 304 12.60 47.89 -3.31
CA VAL A 304 11.46 48.26 -2.46
C VAL A 304 11.78 47.85 -1.03
N HIS A 305 12.00 48.84 -0.17
CA HIS A 305 12.19 48.65 1.27
C HIS A 305 10.83 48.64 1.97
N LEU A 306 10.50 47.52 2.62
CA LEU A 306 9.26 47.33 3.37
C LEU A 306 9.58 47.11 4.86
N ILE A 307 9.01 47.93 5.73
CA ILE A 307 9.03 47.73 7.19
C ILE A 307 7.61 47.35 7.61
N PRO A 308 7.36 46.18 8.23
CA PRO A 308 6.02 45.77 8.65
C PRO A 308 5.45 46.66 9.77
N ASP A 309 4.14 46.90 9.78
CA ASP A 309 3.47 47.62 10.88
C ASP A 309 3.53 46.86 12.22
N THR A 310 3.63 45.53 12.18
CA THR A 310 3.70 44.66 13.37
C THR A 310 5.11 44.15 13.64
N HIS A 311 5.38 43.73 14.88
CA HIS A 311 6.70 43.30 15.36
C HIS A 311 6.79 41.78 15.62
N ASP A 312 5.75 41.03 15.26
CA ASP A 312 5.53 39.61 15.55
C ASP A 312 5.66 38.70 14.32
N LEU A 313 6.23 39.20 13.23
CA LEU A 313 6.49 38.42 12.04
C LEU A 313 7.72 37.52 12.22
N GLY A 314 7.57 36.24 11.87
CA GLY A 314 8.66 35.36 11.48
C GLY A 314 8.98 35.50 9.99
N ILE A 315 9.87 34.63 9.48
CA ILE A 315 10.27 34.61 8.06
C ILE A 315 9.04 34.44 7.15
N GLY A 316 8.13 33.51 7.46
CA GLY A 316 6.92 33.29 6.68
C GLY A 316 5.92 34.46 6.73
N GLY A 317 5.91 35.24 7.81
CA GLY A 317 5.16 36.49 7.89
C GLY A 317 5.73 37.57 6.96
N CYS A 318 7.05 37.69 6.90
CA CYS A 318 7.73 38.59 5.98
C CYS A 318 7.48 38.20 4.51
N TRP A 319 7.52 36.90 4.20
CA TRP A 319 7.13 36.37 2.88
C TRP A 319 5.67 36.69 2.55
N SER A 320 4.75 36.53 3.50
CA SER A 320 3.34 36.87 3.29
C SER A 320 3.15 38.35 2.94
N LEU A 321 3.82 39.26 3.65
CA LEU A 321 3.81 40.69 3.35
C LEU A 321 4.35 40.98 1.94
N ALA A 322 5.53 40.44 1.61
CA ALA A 322 6.15 40.66 0.30
C ALA A 322 5.29 40.13 -0.85
N VAL A 323 4.77 38.91 -0.74
CA VAL A 323 3.99 38.24 -1.79
C VAL A 323 2.65 38.94 -2.06
N HIS A 324 2.03 39.53 -1.03
CA HIS A 324 0.79 40.29 -1.18
C HIS A 324 1.02 41.77 -1.56
N HIS A 325 2.26 42.26 -1.55
CA HIS A 325 2.57 43.63 -1.96
C HIS A 325 2.29 43.85 -3.45
N PRO A 326 1.72 44.99 -3.88
CA PRO A 326 1.40 45.25 -5.29
C PRO A 326 2.60 45.25 -6.24
N ALA A 327 3.82 45.50 -5.73
CA ALA A 327 5.04 45.41 -6.52
C ALA A 327 5.59 43.98 -6.67
N CYS A 328 5.01 42.97 -6.01
CA CYS A 328 5.45 41.58 -6.18
C CYS A 328 5.08 41.07 -7.57
N GLY A 329 6.11 40.67 -8.33
CA GLY A 329 6.02 40.16 -9.68
C GLY A 329 5.42 38.75 -9.79
N ARG A 330 5.34 38.26 -11.01
CA ARG A 330 4.71 36.97 -11.35
C ARG A 330 5.40 35.77 -10.70
N TYR A 331 6.71 35.82 -10.54
CA TYR A 331 7.53 34.83 -9.84
C TYR A 331 8.20 35.44 -8.61
N ALA A 332 7.91 34.89 -7.43
CA ALA A 332 8.54 35.27 -6.16
C ALA A 332 9.74 34.35 -5.89
N VAL A 333 10.95 34.91 -5.78
CA VAL A 333 12.22 34.16 -5.72
C VAL A 333 12.96 34.45 -4.43
N GLN A 334 13.41 33.42 -3.71
CA GLN A 334 14.14 33.56 -2.45
C GLN A 334 15.55 34.14 -2.67
N LEU A 335 15.94 35.07 -1.80
CA LEU A 335 17.32 35.29 -1.40
C LEU A 335 17.37 35.62 0.09
N ASP A 336 18.03 34.79 0.88
CA ASP A 336 18.21 35.00 2.32
C ASP A 336 19.25 36.11 2.55
N SER A 337 19.04 36.92 3.59
CA SER A 337 19.80 38.16 3.84
C SER A 337 21.26 37.96 4.25
N ASP A 338 21.68 36.71 4.46
CA ASP A 338 23.06 36.28 4.66
C ASP A 338 23.67 35.49 3.48
N ASP A 339 22.91 35.19 2.43
CA ASP A 339 23.34 34.34 1.31
C ASP A 339 23.49 35.14 -0.01
N LEU A 340 23.91 34.46 -1.09
CA LEU A 340 24.18 35.05 -2.42
C LEU A 340 23.70 34.14 -3.56
N TYR A 341 23.31 34.72 -4.70
CA TYR A 341 23.26 33.97 -5.96
C TYR A 341 24.68 33.65 -6.45
N SER A 342 24.85 32.49 -7.07
CA SER A 342 26.14 31.99 -7.55
C SER A 342 26.60 32.63 -8.85
N ASP A 343 25.68 33.09 -9.69
CA ASP A 343 25.90 33.53 -11.07
C ASP A 343 24.91 34.64 -11.48
N PRO A 344 25.29 35.60 -12.37
CA PRO A 344 24.40 36.63 -12.90
C PRO A 344 23.14 36.11 -13.63
N HIS A 345 23.13 34.87 -14.11
CA HIS A 345 21.98 34.30 -14.82
C HIS A 345 21.10 33.39 -13.95
N THR A 346 21.29 33.39 -12.62
CA THR A 346 20.49 32.57 -11.69
C THR A 346 19.00 32.86 -11.82
N LEU A 347 18.61 34.13 -11.83
CA LEU A 347 17.21 34.56 -11.93
C LEU A 347 16.59 34.21 -13.30
N GLN A 348 17.35 34.37 -14.38
CA GLN A 348 16.93 33.95 -15.73
C GLN A 348 16.66 32.43 -15.76
N THR A 349 17.59 31.63 -15.24
CA THR A 349 17.52 30.16 -15.21
C THR A 349 16.29 29.65 -14.44
N ILE A 350 15.94 30.32 -13.34
CA ILE A 350 14.73 29.99 -12.56
C ILE A 350 13.45 30.28 -13.35
N VAL A 351 13.34 31.47 -13.96
CA VAL A 351 12.14 31.89 -14.69
C VAL A 351 11.96 31.11 -15.99
N ASP A 352 13.04 30.76 -16.68
CA ASP A 352 12.97 29.92 -17.87
C ASP A 352 12.49 28.50 -17.55
N LEU A 353 12.85 27.94 -16.38
CA LEU A 353 12.29 26.65 -15.96
C LEU A 353 10.77 26.74 -15.68
N PHE A 354 10.29 27.84 -15.09
CA PHE A 354 8.85 28.08 -14.96
C PHE A 354 8.14 28.14 -16.32
N ARG A 355 8.71 28.87 -17.29
CA ARG A 355 8.17 29.01 -18.65
C ARG A 355 8.16 27.67 -19.39
N GLN A 356 9.22 26.87 -19.24
CA GLN A 356 9.41 25.58 -19.91
C GLN A 356 8.57 24.45 -19.29
N GLU A 357 8.65 24.24 -17.97
CA GLU A 357 8.00 23.11 -17.30
C GLU A 357 6.58 23.40 -16.83
N ARG A 358 6.19 24.69 -16.73
CA ARG A 358 4.90 25.15 -16.19
C ARG A 358 4.60 24.57 -14.79
N CYS A 359 5.65 24.41 -13.99
CA CYS A 359 5.57 24.08 -12.58
C CYS A 359 5.08 25.28 -11.76
N ALA A 360 4.57 25.05 -10.54
CA ALA A 360 4.12 26.14 -9.66
C ALA A 360 5.17 26.58 -8.63
N MET A 361 6.21 25.77 -8.44
CA MET A 361 7.36 26.05 -7.58
C MET A 361 8.62 25.50 -8.25
N VAL A 362 9.75 26.17 -8.04
CA VAL A 362 11.09 25.73 -8.47
C VAL A 362 12.00 25.65 -7.25
N ILE A 363 12.85 24.62 -7.21
CA ILE A 363 13.86 24.39 -6.17
C ILE A 363 15.24 24.19 -6.80
N GLY A 364 16.25 24.91 -6.28
CA GLY A 364 17.63 24.83 -6.77
C GLY A 364 18.58 24.01 -5.91
N THR A 365 19.80 23.87 -6.42
CA THR A 365 20.97 23.37 -5.71
C THR A 365 21.77 24.54 -5.11
N TYR A 366 22.29 24.33 -3.91
CA TYR A 366 23.16 25.31 -3.23
C TYR A 366 24.49 24.69 -2.81
N ARG A 367 25.48 25.57 -2.60
CA ARG A 367 26.81 25.22 -2.09
C ARG A 367 27.05 25.90 -0.75
N MET A 368 27.52 25.12 0.22
CA MET A 368 27.93 25.61 1.55
C MET A 368 29.29 26.29 1.46
N CYS A 369 29.41 27.51 2.00
CA CYS A 369 30.66 28.29 1.94
C CYS A 369 30.88 29.22 3.14
N ASP A 370 32.10 29.75 3.26
CA ASP A 370 32.46 30.81 4.21
C ASP A 370 32.29 32.22 3.59
N PHE A 371 32.68 33.27 4.33
CA PHE A 371 32.64 34.66 3.85
C PHE A 371 33.64 34.97 2.72
N GLN A 372 34.62 34.09 2.50
CA GLN A 372 35.59 34.17 1.41
C GLN A 372 35.17 33.28 0.23
N LEU A 373 33.96 32.69 0.28
CA LEU A 373 33.38 31.77 -0.70
C LEU A 373 34.14 30.45 -0.86
N ASN A 374 35.01 30.09 0.10
CA ASN A 374 35.60 28.76 0.16
C ASN A 374 34.51 27.74 0.50
N THR A 375 34.57 26.56 -0.11
CA THR A 375 33.55 25.51 0.09
C THR A 375 33.73 24.83 1.45
N LEU A 376 32.65 24.75 2.24
CA LEU A 376 32.62 24.08 3.54
C LEU A 376 31.94 22.70 3.44
N PRO A 377 32.31 21.70 4.25
CA PRO A 377 31.59 20.42 4.32
C PRO A 377 30.08 20.61 4.60
N PRO A 378 29.19 19.79 4.03
CA PRO A 378 29.45 18.69 3.08
C PRO A 378 29.69 19.15 1.62
N GLY A 379 29.68 20.45 1.35
CA GLY A 379 29.98 21.05 0.05
C GLY A 379 28.74 21.37 -0.75
N LEU A 380 28.30 20.43 -1.59
CA LEU A 380 27.17 20.57 -2.50
C LEU A 380 25.90 19.95 -1.89
N ILE A 381 24.78 20.68 -1.91
CA ILE A 381 23.46 20.14 -1.52
C ILE A 381 22.53 20.20 -2.75
N ASP A 382 22.47 19.10 -3.49
CA ASP A 382 21.78 19.03 -4.80
C ASP A 382 20.51 18.17 -4.84
N HIS A 383 20.17 17.50 -3.73
CA HIS A 383 18.93 16.73 -3.56
C HIS A 383 18.62 15.76 -4.73
N ARG A 384 19.61 14.97 -5.18
CA ARG A 384 19.45 13.95 -6.25
C ARG A 384 18.44 12.82 -5.93
N GLU A 385 17.93 12.75 -4.71
CA GLU A 385 16.78 11.93 -4.31
C GLU A 385 15.43 12.52 -4.75
N TRP A 386 15.40 13.75 -5.29
CA TRP A 386 14.23 14.30 -5.96
C TRP A 386 14.10 13.75 -7.38
N THR A 387 13.01 13.01 -7.66
CA THR A 387 12.66 12.50 -8.99
C THR A 387 11.34 13.10 -9.47
N PRO A 388 11.11 13.27 -10.78
CA PRO A 388 9.79 13.67 -11.32
C PRO A 388 8.65 12.73 -10.90
N GLU A 389 8.96 11.44 -10.72
CA GLU A 389 7.98 10.38 -10.44
C GLU A 389 7.60 10.28 -8.95
N ASN A 390 8.52 10.60 -8.03
CA ASN A 390 8.33 10.31 -6.61
C ASN A 390 8.92 11.34 -5.62
N GLY A 391 9.63 12.38 -6.11
CA GLY A 391 10.26 13.39 -5.24
C GLY A 391 9.27 14.06 -4.27
N HIS A 392 8.03 14.28 -4.70
CA HIS A 392 6.93 14.82 -3.88
C HIS A 392 6.41 13.89 -2.79
N ASN A 393 6.66 12.58 -2.88
CA ASN A 393 6.43 11.63 -1.80
C ASN A 393 7.67 11.54 -0.91
N ASN A 394 8.87 11.42 -1.51
CA ASN A 394 10.15 11.38 -0.80
C ASN A 394 10.38 12.63 0.07
N ALA A 395 9.82 13.78 -0.33
CA ALA A 395 9.74 15.03 0.43
C ALA A 395 9.29 14.87 1.89
N LEU A 396 8.36 13.93 2.16
CA LEU A 396 7.87 13.67 3.52
C LEU A 396 8.92 12.97 4.39
N ARG A 397 9.82 12.18 3.80
CA ARG A 397 10.88 11.45 4.50
C ARG A 397 12.08 12.34 4.82
N ILE A 398 12.49 13.20 3.87
CA ILE A 398 13.68 14.06 4.02
C ILE A 398 13.37 15.39 4.73
N ASN A 399 14.44 16.12 5.12
CA ASN A 399 14.35 17.31 5.97
C ASN A 399 14.42 18.67 5.24
N GLY A 400 14.58 18.69 3.91
CA GLY A 400 14.60 19.88 3.07
C GLY A 400 14.35 19.58 1.60
N LEU A 401 14.13 20.63 0.80
CA LEU A 401 13.80 20.56 -0.64
C LEU A 401 14.85 21.23 -1.55
N GLY A 402 15.98 21.67 -1.00
CA GLY A 402 16.96 22.51 -1.69
C GLY A 402 16.61 24.00 -1.69
N ALA A 403 17.55 24.83 -2.15
CA ALA A 403 17.49 26.29 -2.19
C ALA A 403 18.27 26.82 -3.42
N PRO A 404 17.89 27.96 -4.02
CA PRO A 404 16.81 28.84 -3.59
C PRO A 404 15.45 28.24 -3.96
N ARG A 405 14.38 28.75 -3.35
CA ARG A 405 13.01 28.40 -3.69
C ARG A 405 12.40 29.56 -4.46
N ALA A 406 11.65 29.24 -5.49
CA ALA A 406 10.86 30.21 -6.23
C ALA A 406 9.44 29.70 -6.40
N PHE A 407 8.48 30.61 -6.47
CA PHE A 407 7.07 30.32 -6.46
C PHE A 407 6.33 31.13 -7.52
N PHE A 408 5.33 30.53 -8.14
CA PHE A 408 4.38 31.26 -8.98
C PHE A 408 3.40 32.04 -8.09
N THR A 409 3.48 33.37 -8.14
CA THR A 409 2.79 34.29 -7.22
C THR A 409 1.27 34.11 -7.17
N PRO A 410 0.54 33.90 -8.29
CA PRO A 410 -0.91 33.64 -8.26
C PRO A 410 -1.31 32.40 -7.45
N VAL A 411 -0.51 31.33 -7.48
CA VAL A 411 -0.74 30.11 -6.69
C VAL A 411 -0.29 30.30 -5.24
N LEU A 412 0.85 30.97 -5.01
CA LEU A 412 1.33 31.21 -3.64
C LEU A 412 0.35 32.07 -2.83
N ARG A 413 -0.29 33.07 -3.43
CA ARG A 413 -1.34 33.91 -2.80
C ARG A 413 -2.60 33.12 -2.38
N GLN A 414 -2.79 31.89 -2.88
CA GLN A 414 -3.90 31.01 -2.49
C GLN A 414 -3.55 30.11 -1.29
N ILE A 415 -2.27 30.06 -0.88
CA ILE A 415 -1.76 29.15 0.16
C ILE A 415 -1.37 29.97 1.40
N PRO A 416 -1.98 29.73 2.58
CA PRO A 416 -1.59 30.41 3.81
C PRO A 416 -0.14 30.10 4.20
N ILE A 417 0.75 31.09 4.11
CA ILE A 417 2.15 30.98 4.53
C ILE A 417 2.20 30.96 6.07
N PRO A 418 2.78 29.93 6.73
CA PRO A 418 2.86 29.89 8.18
C PRO A 418 3.76 31.00 8.73
N ASN A 419 3.28 31.80 9.69
CA ASN A 419 4.10 32.83 10.35
C ASN A 419 5.07 32.19 11.36
N VAL A 420 6.13 31.56 10.85
CA VAL A 420 7.24 30.98 11.62
C VAL A 420 8.59 31.37 10.98
N SER A 421 9.69 31.02 11.65
CA SER A 421 11.06 31.22 11.15
C SER A 421 11.83 29.91 11.00
N TYR A 422 11.11 28.81 10.80
CA TYR A 422 11.67 27.49 10.50
C TYR A 422 10.58 26.58 9.91
N GLY A 423 10.78 26.10 8.68
CA GLY A 423 9.88 25.12 8.06
C GLY A 423 8.66 25.71 7.34
N GLU A 424 8.53 27.02 7.23
CA GLU A 424 7.56 27.68 6.36
C GLU A 424 7.77 27.32 4.87
N ASP A 425 9.04 27.26 4.44
CA ASP A 425 9.48 26.78 3.13
C ASP A 425 9.03 25.35 2.84
N TYR A 426 9.16 24.47 3.83
CA TYR A 426 8.79 23.07 3.78
C TYR A 426 7.27 22.89 3.80
N ALA A 427 6.56 23.67 4.61
CA ALA A 427 5.09 23.70 4.62
C ALA A 427 4.52 24.11 3.26
N LEU A 428 5.11 25.13 2.62
CA LEU A 428 4.75 25.52 1.26
C LEU A 428 5.04 24.39 0.28
N GLY A 429 6.27 23.84 0.26
CA GLY A 429 6.63 22.74 -0.62
C GLY A 429 5.64 21.55 -0.54
N LEU A 430 5.29 21.11 0.68
CA LEU A 430 4.27 20.07 0.87
C LEU A 430 2.91 20.49 0.31
N ALA A 431 2.43 21.71 0.57
CA ALA A 431 1.16 22.20 0.04
C ALA A 431 1.13 22.25 -1.50
N PHE A 432 2.20 22.74 -2.14
CA PHE A 432 2.33 22.76 -3.61
C PHE A 432 2.31 21.34 -4.20
N THR A 433 3.00 20.39 -3.58
CA THR A 433 3.06 18.99 -4.06
C THR A 433 1.74 18.23 -4.10
N ARG A 434 0.66 18.73 -3.48
CA ARG A 434 -0.67 18.11 -3.58
C ARG A 434 -1.25 18.17 -4.98
N SER A 435 -0.96 19.26 -5.69
CA SER A 435 -1.56 19.59 -6.99
C SER A 435 -0.53 19.69 -8.11
N TYR A 436 0.56 20.41 -7.88
CA TYR A 436 1.48 20.84 -8.93
C TYR A 436 2.80 20.06 -8.92
N ARG A 437 3.41 19.98 -10.10
CA ARG A 437 4.83 19.61 -10.21
C ARG A 437 5.70 20.74 -9.64
N ILE A 438 6.78 20.35 -8.96
CA ILE A 438 7.88 21.25 -8.59
C ILE A 438 9.04 21.01 -9.55
N GLY A 439 9.57 22.07 -10.17
CA GLY A 439 10.74 22.03 -11.04
C GLY A 439 12.04 21.98 -10.23
N ARG A 440 13.06 21.27 -10.73
CA ARG A 440 14.34 21.06 -10.04
C ARG A 440 15.50 21.55 -10.92
N ILE A 441 16.35 22.42 -10.37
CA ILE A 441 17.59 22.87 -11.02
C ILE A 441 18.76 22.26 -10.24
N TYR A 442 19.59 21.48 -10.93
CA TYR A 442 20.72 20.76 -10.31
C TYR A 442 22.01 21.57 -10.28
N ASP A 443 22.16 22.56 -11.16
CA ASP A 443 23.28 23.50 -11.14
C ASP A 443 23.24 24.37 -9.89
N VAL A 444 24.43 24.76 -9.39
CA VAL A 444 24.53 25.61 -8.20
C VAL A 444 24.01 27.00 -8.54
N LEU A 445 22.86 27.37 -7.97
CA LEU A 445 22.24 28.69 -8.11
C LEU A 445 22.54 29.62 -6.91
N TYR A 446 23.05 29.05 -5.82
CA TYR A 446 22.98 29.69 -4.51
C TYR A 446 24.17 29.32 -3.62
N LEU A 447 24.68 30.30 -2.89
CA LEU A 447 25.83 30.19 -2.01
C LEU A 447 25.38 30.45 -0.57
N CYS A 448 25.24 29.36 0.19
CA CYS A 448 24.83 29.42 1.60
C CYS A 448 26.06 29.71 2.48
N ARG A 449 26.08 30.87 3.16
CA ARG A 449 27.23 31.34 3.96
C ARG A 449 27.09 30.94 5.43
N ARG A 450 28.12 30.27 5.96
CA ARG A 450 28.22 29.90 7.39
C ARG A 450 29.26 30.74 8.11
N TRP A 451 28.95 31.16 9.34
CA TRP A 451 29.80 31.97 10.21
C TRP A 451 29.40 31.85 11.68
N GLU A 452 30.28 32.31 12.58
CA GLU A 452 30.01 32.46 14.02
C GLU A 452 28.81 33.39 14.24
N GLY A 453 27.67 32.81 14.63
CA GLY A 453 26.41 33.53 14.82
C GLY A 453 25.30 33.21 13.82
N ASN A 454 25.57 32.42 12.77
CA ASN A 454 24.48 31.85 11.95
C ASN A 454 23.68 30.85 12.82
N SER A 455 22.35 30.93 12.82
CA SER A 455 21.45 30.22 13.75
C SER A 455 21.61 28.70 13.70
N ASP A 456 22.00 28.16 12.55
CA ASP A 456 21.85 26.74 12.23
C ASP A 456 23.16 25.93 12.34
N ALA A 457 24.24 26.52 12.88
CA ALA A 457 25.56 25.88 12.92
C ALA A 457 25.83 25.02 14.17
N ALA A 458 25.15 25.29 15.29
CA ALA A 458 25.33 24.58 16.56
C ALA A 458 24.06 24.65 17.42
N LEU A 459 22.97 24.05 16.94
CA LEU A 459 21.69 24.05 17.66
C LEU A 459 21.75 23.19 18.93
N SER A 460 21.14 23.68 20.02
CA SER A 460 20.89 22.86 21.21
C SER A 460 19.89 21.74 20.88
N ILE A 461 19.97 20.64 21.63
CA ILE A 461 19.07 19.49 21.52
C ILE A 461 17.60 19.95 21.57
N ASP A 462 17.24 20.82 22.52
CA ASP A 462 15.88 21.39 22.62
C ASP A 462 15.43 22.12 21.35
N ARG A 463 16.33 22.84 20.67
CA ARG A 463 15.99 23.54 19.42
C ARG A 463 15.87 22.57 18.25
N ILE A 464 16.74 21.55 18.17
CA ILE A 464 16.62 20.46 17.19
C ILE A 464 15.26 19.75 17.37
N HIS A 465 14.86 19.47 18.60
CA HIS A 465 13.57 18.86 18.92
C HIS A 465 12.38 19.75 18.55
N ALA A 466 12.40 21.03 18.92
CA ALA A 466 11.33 21.95 18.52
C ALA A 466 11.17 22.03 16.99
N ASN A 467 12.30 22.08 16.27
CA ASN A 467 12.35 22.10 14.81
C ASN A 467 11.81 20.79 14.18
N ASN A 468 12.22 19.64 14.71
CA ASN A 468 11.77 18.31 14.27
C ASN A 468 10.29 18.08 14.58
N GLN A 469 9.83 18.38 15.79
CA GLN A 469 8.43 18.30 16.21
C GLN A 469 7.53 19.17 15.33
N TYR A 470 7.98 20.38 14.99
CA TYR A 470 7.23 21.26 14.09
C TYR A 470 7.13 20.68 12.67
N LYS A 471 8.25 20.28 12.05
CA LYS A 471 8.21 19.67 10.70
C LYS A 471 7.44 18.34 10.68
N ASP A 472 7.52 17.53 11.73
CA ASP A 472 6.70 16.32 11.85
C ASP A 472 5.21 16.64 12.03
N SER A 473 4.83 17.76 12.67
CA SER A 473 3.44 18.20 12.70
C SER A 473 2.92 18.64 11.32
N LEU A 474 3.79 19.23 10.49
CA LEU A 474 3.49 19.53 9.09
C LEU A 474 3.30 18.23 8.29
N ARG A 475 4.17 17.23 8.48
CA ARG A 475 4.04 15.90 7.86
C ARG A 475 2.77 15.18 8.32
N THR A 476 2.40 15.22 9.60
CA THR A 476 1.15 14.66 10.14
C THR A 476 -0.06 15.24 9.40
N ARG A 477 -0.15 16.56 9.32
CA ARG A 477 -1.21 17.29 8.60
C ARG A 477 -1.21 16.99 7.09
N GLU A 478 -0.04 16.84 6.49
CA GLU A 478 0.09 16.51 5.07
C GLU A 478 -0.37 15.08 4.77
N LEU A 479 -0.01 14.10 5.59
CA LEU A 479 -0.49 12.71 5.48
C LEU A 479 -2.02 12.65 5.59
N GLU A 480 -2.62 13.40 6.52
CA GLU A 480 -4.08 13.53 6.66
C GLU A 480 -4.71 14.19 5.42
N ALA A 481 -4.14 15.30 4.94
CA ALA A 481 -4.62 15.98 3.73
C ALA A 481 -4.54 15.08 2.49
N ARG A 482 -3.45 14.33 2.31
CA ARG A 482 -3.28 13.38 1.21
C ARG A 482 -4.26 12.21 1.30
N ARG A 483 -4.48 11.66 2.49
CA ARG A 483 -5.50 10.62 2.72
C ARG A 483 -6.90 11.12 2.39
N PHE A 484 -7.24 12.33 2.81
CA PHE A 484 -8.52 12.96 2.48
C PHE A 484 -8.67 13.23 0.98
N LEU A 485 -7.64 13.75 0.32
CA LEU A 485 -7.63 13.96 -1.14
C LEU A 485 -7.77 12.63 -1.90
N ASN A 486 -7.00 11.60 -1.53
CA ASN A 486 -7.08 10.29 -2.15
C ASN A 486 -8.41 9.60 -1.88
N GLN A 487 -8.97 9.74 -0.68
CA GLN A 487 -10.30 9.24 -0.37
C GLN A 487 -11.35 10.01 -1.16
N GLN A 488 -11.27 11.34 -1.30
CA GLN A 488 -12.15 12.11 -2.17
C GLN A 488 -11.97 11.74 -3.65
N GLU A 489 -10.76 11.48 -4.13
CA GLU A 489 -10.54 10.99 -5.49
C GLU A 489 -11.10 9.59 -5.67
N GLN A 490 -10.96 8.69 -4.68
CA GLN A 490 -11.54 7.35 -4.72
C GLN A 490 -13.06 7.39 -4.60
N ASP A 491 -13.64 8.24 -3.75
CA ASP A 491 -15.07 8.46 -3.61
C ASP A 491 -15.63 9.22 -4.81
N ASN A 492 -14.87 10.11 -5.45
CA ASN A 492 -15.24 10.75 -6.71
C ASN A 492 -15.06 9.80 -7.89
N ARG A 493 -14.09 8.88 -7.88
CA ARG A 493 -13.95 7.80 -8.88
C ARG A 493 -14.98 6.70 -8.64
N ARG A 494 -15.41 6.46 -7.40
CA ARG A 494 -16.47 5.50 -7.02
C ARG A 494 -17.84 6.10 -7.24
N GLN A 495 -18.07 7.38 -6.93
CA GLN A 495 -19.28 8.10 -7.34
C GLN A 495 -19.28 8.32 -8.84
N ALA A 496 -18.16 8.66 -9.46
CA ALA A 496 -18.05 8.65 -10.91
C ALA A 496 -18.17 7.23 -11.43
N ALA A 497 -17.84 6.16 -10.71
CA ALA A 497 -18.11 4.75 -11.08
C ALA A 497 -19.39 4.16 -10.45
N LEU A 498 -20.28 5.03 -9.95
CA LEU A 498 -21.66 4.75 -9.54
C LEU A 498 -22.64 5.55 -10.41
N ARG A 499 -22.24 6.75 -10.84
CA ARG A 499 -22.79 7.52 -11.96
C ARG A 499 -22.33 6.92 -13.29
N THR A 500 -21.08 6.47 -13.34
CA THR A 500 -20.55 5.44 -14.23
C THR A 500 -20.46 4.09 -13.51
N ALA A 501 -21.53 3.65 -12.82
CA ALA A 501 -21.80 2.20 -12.58
C ALA A 501 -22.13 1.56 -13.93
N ASP A 502 -21.13 1.69 -14.79
CA ASP A 502 -21.23 2.03 -16.19
C ASP A 502 -19.81 1.87 -16.81
N GLU A 503 -18.96 1.05 -16.20
CA GLU A 503 -18.36 -0.04 -16.97
C GLU A 503 -19.42 -1.02 -17.46
N SER A 504 -20.64 -0.98 -16.88
CA SER A 504 -21.81 -1.68 -17.40
C SER A 504 -21.88 -1.56 -18.91
N PRO A 505 -21.96 -0.39 -19.60
CA PRO A 505 -21.84 -0.17 -21.04
C PRO A 505 -20.45 -0.05 -21.64
N ALA A 506 -19.34 -0.22 -20.93
CA ALA A 506 -18.17 -0.73 -21.68
C ALA A 506 -18.52 -2.13 -22.20
N ILE A 507 -18.94 -3.00 -21.27
CA ILE A 507 -19.41 -4.35 -21.54
C ILE A 507 -20.81 -4.38 -22.17
N ASP A 508 -21.69 -3.41 -21.90
CA ASP A 508 -23.08 -3.35 -22.34
C ASP A 508 -23.18 -2.62 -23.67
N ARG A 509 -22.34 -1.62 -24.02
CA ARG A 509 -22.24 -1.19 -25.44
C ARG A 509 -21.59 -2.29 -26.27
N PHE A 510 -20.68 -3.07 -25.70
CA PHE A 510 -20.16 -4.27 -26.37
C PHE A 510 -21.25 -5.34 -26.56
N ILE A 511 -22.00 -5.70 -25.52
CA ILE A 511 -23.12 -6.65 -25.61
C ILE A 511 -24.21 -6.11 -26.52
N ASP A 512 -24.67 -4.88 -26.33
CA ASP A 512 -25.78 -4.30 -27.08
C ASP A 512 -25.37 -4.05 -28.54
N GLY A 513 -24.12 -3.65 -28.79
CA GLY A 513 -23.53 -3.57 -30.12
C GLY A 513 -23.43 -4.94 -30.79
N GLN A 514 -22.94 -5.96 -30.08
CA GLN A 514 -22.90 -7.34 -30.57
C GLN A 514 -24.31 -7.89 -30.84
N LEU A 515 -25.28 -7.65 -29.95
CA LEU A 515 -26.66 -8.08 -30.14
C LEU A 515 -27.31 -7.31 -31.30
N ALA A 516 -26.91 -6.06 -31.57
CA ALA A 516 -27.36 -5.34 -32.77
C ALA A 516 -26.69 -5.85 -34.07
N SER A 517 -25.45 -6.34 -34.01
CA SER A 517 -24.71 -6.84 -35.20
C SER A 517 -24.82 -8.34 -35.45
N TRP A 518 -25.29 -9.14 -34.48
CA TRP A 518 -25.32 -10.60 -34.57
C TRP A 518 -26.72 -11.20 -34.31
N PRO A 519 -27.54 -11.37 -35.36
CA PRO A 519 -28.96 -11.77 -35.24
C PRO A 519 -29.22 -13.08 -34.49
N LEU A 520 -28.28 -14.03 -34.54
CA LEU A 520 -28.37 -15.29 -33.79
C LEU A 520 -28.34 -15.05 -32.27
N ALA A 521 -27.37 -14.25 -31.80
CA ALA A 521 -27.28 -13.90 -30.39
C ALA A 521 -28.46 -13.00 -29.98
N GLN A 522 -28.85 -12.04 -30.83
CA GLN A 522 -29.99 -11.17 -30.61
C GLN A 522 -31.26 -11.96 -30.29
N SER A 523 -31.67 -12.84 -31.22
CA SER A 523 -32.93 -13.59 -31.11
C SER A 523 -32.97 -14.51 -29.89
N HIS A 524 -31.83 -15.13 -29.52
CA HIS A 524 -31.75 -15.95 -28.32
C HIS A 524 -31.74 -15.13 -27.01
N HIS A 525 -31.12 -13.94 -26.97
CA HIS A 525 -31.21 -13.05 -25.80
C HIS A 525 -32.59 -12.39 -25.67
N GLU A 526 -33.27 -12.11 -26.78
CA GLU A 526 -34.66 -11.61 -26.76
C GLU A 526 -35.64 -12.68 -26.29
N ALA A 527 -35.45 -13.94 -26.71
CA ALA A 527 -36.26 -15.08 -26.25
C ALA A 527 -36.25 -15.24 -24.72
N LEU A 528 -35.16 -14.86 -24.03
CA LEU A 528 -35.10 -14.89 -22.56
C LEU A 528 -36.21 -14.08 -21.89
N LYS A 529 -36.68 -13.00 -22.53
CA LYS A 529 -37.74 -12.12 -22.00
C LYS A 529 -39.14 -12.76 -22.04
N GLN A 530 -39.29 -13.86 -22.77
CA GLN A 530 -40.57 -14.55 -23.02
C GLN A 530 -40.58 -15.98 -22.49
N LEU A 531 -39.55 -16.44 -21.77
CA LEU A 531 -39.51 -17.81 -21.25
C LEU A 531 -40.57 -18.02 -20.16
N GLU A 532 -41.20 -19.19 -20.22
CA GLU A 532 -41.97 -19.69 -19.08
C GLU A 532 -41.00 -20.03 -17.95
N THR A 533 -41.25 -19.45 -16.76
CA THR A 533 -40.48 -19.72 -15.55
C THR A 533 -41.39 -20.00 -14.36
N ARG A 534 -40.94 -20.86 -13.44
CA ARG A 534 -41.62 -21.11 -12.17
C ARG A 534 -40.61 -21.37 -11.06
N GLU A 535 -40.94 -20.99 -9.83
CA GLU A 535 -40.10 -21.27 -8.67
C GLU A 535 -40.39 -22.67 -8.11
N LEU A 536 -39.34 -23.36 -7.68
CA LEU A 536 -39.39 -24.61 -6.92
C LEU A 536 -38.59 -24.40 -5.63
N THR A 537 -39.08 -24.92 -4.51
CA THR A 537 -38.35 -24.89 -3.22
C THR A 537 -37.75 -26.27 -2.96
N LEU A 538 -36.43 -26.39 -3.07
CA LEU A 538 -35.69 -27.62 -2.84
C LEU A 538 -34.94 -27.49 -1.51
N HIS A 539 -35.26 -28.34 -0.53
CA HIS A 539 -34.66 -28.31 0.82
C HIS A 539 -34.67 -26.92 1.49
N GLY A 540 -35.70 -26.11 1.24
CA GLY A 540 -35.80 -24.74 1.76
C GLY A 540 -35.06 -23.66 0.97
N TYR A 541 -34.40 -24.01 -0.15
CA TYR A 541 -33.77 -23.06 -1.07
C TYR A 541 -34.65 -22.84 -2.31
N ARG A 542 -34.74 -21.60 -2.78
CA ARG A 542 -35.45 -21.22 -4.00
C ARG A 542 -34.61 -21.51 -5.24
N PHE A 543 -35.18 -22.28 -6.15
CA PHE A 543 -34.69 -22.53 -7.50
C PHE A 543 -35.69 -21.95 -8.51
N ARG A 544 -35.19 -21.34 -9.58
CA ARG A 544 -35.99 -20.93 -10.74
C ARG A 544 -35.85 -21.98 -11.84
N THR A 545 -36.95 -22.63 -12.19
CA THR A 545 -37.01 -23.49 -13.38
C THR A 545 -37.41 -22.65 -14.57
N GLN A 546 -36.77 -22.86 -15.73
CA GLN A 546 -37.14 -22.21 -16.99
C GLN A 546 -37.27 -23.22 -18.14
N TYR A 547 -38.26 -22.99 -19.02
CA TYR A 547 -38.34 -23.64 -20.32
C TYR A 547 -37.56 -22.82 -21.35
N ASN A 548 -36.40 -23.30 -21.78
CA ASN A 548 -35.55 -22.62 -22.76
C ASN A 548 -35.19 -23.56 -23.94
N PRO A 549 -36.01 -23.58 -25.01
CA PRO A 549 -35.77 -24.46 -26.16
C PRO A 549 -34.50 -24.13 -26.95
N THR A 550 -34.00 -22.88 -26.89
CA THR A 550 -32.77 -22.47 -27.61
C THR A 550 -31.53 -23.23 -27.10
N ARG A 551 -31.56 -23.67 -25.84
CA ARG A 551 -30.48 -24.44 -25.20
C ARG A 551 -30.39 -25.90 -25.65
N LYS A 552 -31.33 -26.40 -26.47
CA LYS A 552 -31.35 -27.78 -26.98
C LYS A 552 -30.01 -28.20 -27.60
N VAL A 553 -29.41 -27.35 -28.42
CA VAL A 553 -28.12 -27.62 -29.09
C VAL A 553 -26.98 -27.82 -28.08
N SER A 554 -26.90 -26.96 -27.05
CA SER A 554 -25.86 -27.07 -26.02
C SER A 554 -26.10 -28.23 -25.05
N SER A 555 -27.34 -28.45 -24.62
CA SER A 555 -27.67 -29.49 -23.63
C SER A 555 -27.63 -30.92 -24.21
N GLN A 556 -27.83 -31.08 -25.52
CA GLN A 556 -27.83 -32.38 -26.20
C GLN A 556 -26.54 -32.66 -26.99
N ALA A 557 -25.54 -31.77 -26.90
CA ALA A 557 -24.26 -31.96 -27.58
C ALA A 557 -23.60 -33.30 -27.20
N LYS A 558 -23.04 -33.98 -28.21
CA LYS A 558 -22.12 -35.10 -28.03
C LYS A 558 -20.74 -34.57 -27.63
N LEU A 559 -20.16 -35.19 -26.61
CA LEU A 559 -18.90 -34.78 -25.97
C LEU A 559 -17.89 -35.94 -25.86
N ASP A 560 -18.12 -37.03 -26.58
CA ASP A 560 -17.17 -38.14 -26.70
C ASP A 560 -15.93 -37.74 -27.52
N ALA A 561 -14.79 -38.35 -27.20
CA ALA A 561 -13.49 -38.00 -27.78
C ALA A 561 -13.37 -38.27 -29.29
N GLU A 562 -14.32 -38.97 -29.91
CA GLU A 562 -14.40 -39.17 -31.36
C GLU A 562 -15.14 -37.99 -32.01
N SER A 563 -16.34 -37.66 -31.53
CA SER A 563 -17.11 -36.48 -31.96
C SER A 563 -16.36 -35.16 -31.74
N LEU A 564 -15.57 -35.05 -30.67
CA LEU A 564 -14.71 -33.89 -30.40
C LEU A 564 -13.57 -33.75 -31.42
N ARG A 565 -12.92 -34.85 -31.81
CA ARG A 565 -11.84 -34.84 -32.82
C ARG A 565 -12.31 -34.54 -34.24
N GLN A 566 -13.60 -34.72 -34.52
CA GLN A 566 -14.20 -34.48 -35.83
C GLN A 566 -14.76 -33.05 -36.00
N ARG A 567 -14.84 -32.24 -34.94
CA ARG A 567 -15.35 -30.85 -34.99
C ARG A 567 -14.23 -29.83 -34.75
N PRO A 568 -14.11 -28.75 -35.54
CA PRO A 568 -13.26 -27.62 -35.17
C PRO A 568 -13.73 -27.01 -33.84
N CYS A 569 -12.81 -26.69 -32.94
CA CYS A 569 -13.15 -26.08 -31.65
C CYS A 569 -13.75 -24.69 -31.86
N PHE A 570 -15.03 -24.51 -31.53
CA PHE A 570 -15.81 -23.29 -31.78
C PHE A 570 -15.44 -22.08 -30.90
N LEU A 571 -14.56 -22.27 -29.91
CA LEU A 571 -14.01 -21.18 -29.10
C LEU A 571 -12.70 -20.60 -29.67
N CYS A 572 -11.99 -21.35 -30.51
CA CYS A 572 -10.79 -20.86 -31.20
C CYS A 572 -11.14 -19.75 -32.18
N ARG A 573 -10.32 -18.68 -32.20
CA ARG A 573 -10.54 -17.49 -33.03
C ARG A 573 -10.81 -17.79 -34.51
N ALA A 574 -10.08 -18.73 -35.10
CA ALA A 574 -10.25 -19.14 -36.50
C ALA A 574 -11.57 -19.87 -36.83
N ASN A 575 -12.29 -20.36 -35.82
CA ASN A 575 -13.53 -21.13 -35.96
C ASN A 575 -14.77 -20.41 -35.39
N ARG A 576 -14.59 -19.23 -34.78
CA ARG A 576 -15.72 -18.41 -34.29
C ARG A 576 -16.49 -17.81 -35.49
N PRO A 577 -17.80 -17.58 -35.37
CA PRO A 577 -18.56 -16.86 -36.39
C PRO A 577 -17.97 -15.46 -36.63
N GLU A 578 -17.85 -15.04 -37.89
CA GLU A 578 -17.30 -13.72 -38.26
C GLU A 578 -18.04 -12.55 -37.60
N ALA A 579 -19.35 -12.70 -37.36
CA ALA A 579 -20.17 -11.72 -36.65
C ALA A 579 -19.98 -11.70 -35.11
N GLN A 580 -19.19 -12.61 -34.53
CA GLN A 580 -18.91 -12.63 -33.09
C GLN A 580 -17.70 -11.77 -32.76
N ALA A 581 -17.93 -10.50 -32.44
CA ALA A 581 -16.91 -9.61 -31.91
C ALA A 581 -16.32 -10.10 -30.57
N GLU A 582 -15.11 -9.61 -30.31
CA GLU A 582 -14.27 -9.91 -29.15
C GLU A 582 -14.10 -8.62 -28.33
N TYR A 583 -14.12 -8.72 -27.00
CA TYR A 583 -13.74 -7.64 -26.09
C TYR A 583 -12.44 -8.04 -25.39
N ASP A 584 -11.44 -7.16 -25.50
CA ASP A 584 -10.10 -7.35 -24.93
C ASP A 584 -10.13 -7.06 -23.42
N THR A 585 -9.74 -8.05 -22.61
CA THR A 585 -9.67 -7.94 -21.15
C THR A 585 -8.26 -7.64 -20.65
N GLN A 586 -7.33 -7.24 -21.53
CA GLN A 586 -5.91 -6.93 -21.24
C GLN A 586 -5.18 -8.05 -20.47
N THR A 587 -5.58 -9.29 -20.73
CA THR A 587 -5.15 -10.52 -20.04
C THR A 587 -5.15 -11.67 -21.05
N ASP A 588 -4.71 -12.87 -20.65
CA ASP A 588 -4.77 -14.09 -21.48
C ASP A 588 -6.19 -14.62 -21.73
N TRP A 589 -7.20 -13.78 -21.55
CA TRP A 589 -8.62 -14.06 -21.70
C TRP A 589 -9.23 -13.16 -22.79
N THR A 590 -10.30 -13.64 -23.40
CA THR A 590 -11.08 -12.90 -24.39
C THR A 590 -12.54 -12.98 -24.03
N LEU A 591 -13.20 -11.84 -23.92
CA LEU A 591 -14.62 -11.77 -23.58
C LEU A 591 -15.47 -11.81 -24.85
N CYS A 592 -16.50 -12.67 -24.85
CA CYS A 592 -17.49 -12.77 -25.92
C CYS A 592 -18.91 -12.84 -25.33
N VAL A 593 -19.90 -12.31 -26.05
CA VAL A 593 -21.32 -12.60 -25.75
C VAL A 593 -21.59 -14.09 -26.00
N ASN A 594 -22.30 -14.74 -25.06
CA ASN A 594 -22.73 -16.12 -25.21
C ASN A 594 -23.97 -16.18 -26.14
N PRO A 595 -23.91 -16.84 -27.31
CA PRO A 595 -25.03 -16.91 -28.25
C PRO A 595 -26.16 -17.85 -27.82
N TYR A 596 -25.97 -18.66 -26.78
CA TYR A 596 -26.99 -19.56 -26.22
C TYR A 596 -27.17 -19.26 -24.73
N PRO A 597 -27.70 -18.07 -24.38
CA PRO A 597 -27.69 -17.59 -23.01
C PRO A 597 -28.63 -18.39 -22.09
N ILE A 598 -28.33 -18.36 -20.79
CA ILE A 598 -29.18 -18.95 -19.72
C ILE A 598 -29.85 -17.84 -18.92
N LEU A 599 -29.16 -16.72 -18.73
CA LEU A 599 -29.60 -15.48 -18.10
C LEU A 599 -29.35 -14.29 -19.05
N PRO A 600 -30.00 -13.13 -18.85
CA PRO A 600 -29.70 -11.91 -19.60
C PRO A 600 -28.23 -11.52 -19.48
N ARG A 601 -27.67 -10.94 -20.56
CA ARG A 601 -26.27 -10.48 -20.61
C ARG A 601 -25.24 -11.58 -20.28
N HIS A 602 -25.53 -12.85 -20.60
CA HIS A 602 -24.60 -13.97 -20.43
C HIS A 602 -23.35 -13.83 -21.31
N LEU A 603 -22.17 -13.91 -20.69
CA LEU A 603 -20.84 -13.80 -21.30
C LEU A 603 -20.09 -15.13 -21.25
N THR A 604 -19.13 -15.29 -22.16
CA THR A 604 -18.14 -16.36 -22.18
C THR A 604 -16.75 -15.73 -22.17
N TYR A 605 -15.90 -16.15 -21.23
CA TYR A 605 -14.49 -15.78 -21.17
C TYR A 605 -13.71 -16.96 -21.74
N ILE A 606 -12.96 -16.74 -22.81
CA ILE A 606 -12.22 -17.77 -23.55
C ILE A 606 -10.74 -17.55 -23.28
N HIS A 607 -10.01 -18.58 -22.85
CA HIS A 607 -8.55 -18.47 -22.70
C HIS A 607 -7.89 -18.36 -24.08
N ALA A 608 -6.89 -17.48 -24.24
CA ALA A 608 -6.28 -17.19 -25.54
C ALA A 608 -5.62 -18.42 -26.19
N GLU A 609 -4.95 -19.25 -25.39
CA GLU A 609 -4.45 -20.56 -25.84
C GLU A 609 -5.54 -21.64 -25.80
N HIS A 610 -5.58 -22.48 -26.84
CA HIS A 610 -6.36 -23.72 -26.85
C HIS A 610 -5.70 -24.74 -25.91
N ARG A 611 -6.07 -24.69 -24.62
CA ARG A 611 -5.70 -25.68 -23.59
C ARG A 611 -6.95 -26.39 -23.05
N PRO A 612 -6.88 -27.67 -22.63
CA PRO A 612 -8.05 -28.42 -22.13
C PRO A 612 -8.84 -27.71 -21.01
N GLN A 613 -10.12 -28.04 -20.85
CA GLN A 613 -10.98 -27.57 -19.75
C GLN A 613 -10.62 -28.28 -18.41
N GLN A 614 -9.42 -27.99 -17.92
CA GLN A 614 -8.83 -28.50 -16.68
C GLN A 614 -8.48 -27.33 -15.75
N TRP A 615 -8.59 -27.55 -14.43
CA TRP A 615 -8.29 -26.51 -13.45
C TRP A 615 -6.84 -26.63 -12.97
N ARG A 616 -6.08 -25.54 -13.06
CA ARG A 616 -4.67 -25.45 -12.64
C ARG A 616 -4.53 -24.72 -11.29
N PRO A 617 -3.45 -24.93 -10.52
CA PRO A 617 -3.28 -24.30 -9.20
C PRO A 617 -3.41 -22.76 -9.20
N ASN A 618 -2.86 -22.07 -10.21
CA ASN A 618 -2.89 -20.60 -10.28
C ASN A 618 -4.19 -20.05 -10.94
N GLN A 619 -5.14 -20.93 -11.30
CA GLN A 619 -6.31 -20.56 -12.08
C GLN A 619 -7.28 -19.65 -11.31
N LEU A 620 -7.29 -19.74 -9.96
CA LEU A 620 -8.09 -18.86 -9.12
C LEU A 620 -7.62 -17.40 -9.23
N ASP A 621 -6.31 -17.16 -9.26
CA ASP A 621 -5.73 -15.81 -9.28
C ASP A 621 -6.04 -15.07 -10.61
N GLU A 622 -6.28 -15.81 -11.69
CA GLU A 622 -6.86 -15.28 -12.93
C GLU A 622 -8.35 -14.93 -12.76
N VAL A 623 -9.16 -15.82 -12.15
CA VAL A 623 -10.59 -15.59 -11.90
C VAL A 623 -10.84 -14.38 -11.00
N LEU A 624 -10.03 -14.21 -9.94
CA LEU A 624 -10.16 -13.07 -9.02
C LEU A 624 -9.81 -11.75 -9.71
N ARG A 625 -8.80 -11.71 -10.60
CA ARG A 625 -8.49 -10.54 -11.43
C ARG A 625 -9.63 -10.18 -12.39
N LEU A 626 -10.26 -11.17 -13.04
CA LEU A 626 -11.42 -10.94 -13.90
C LEU A 626 -12.65 -10.45 -13.10
N LEU A 627 -12.84 -10.94 -11.86
CA LEU A 627 -13.90 -10.45 -10.97
C LEU A 627 -13.68 -9.01 -10.50
N ALA A 628 -12.42 -8.63 -10.20
CA ALA A 628 -12.06 -7.25 -9.86
C ALA A 628 -12.33 -6.28 -11.03
N ALA A 629 -12.07 -6.72 -12.26
CA ALA A 629 -12.39 -5.96 -13.47
C ALA A 629 -13.89 -5.93 -13.81
N HIS A 630 -14.69 -6.88 -13.30
CA HIS A 630 -16.10 -7.05 -13.67
C HIS A 630 -17.04 -7.26 -12.45
N PRO A 631 -17.07 -6.34 -11.47
CA PRO A 631 -17.68 -6.54 -10.16
C PRO A 631 -19.22 -6.68 -10.15
N ALA A 632 -19.88 -6.42 -11.28
CA ALA A 632 -21.31 -6.70 -11.48
C ALA A 632 -21.61 -8.18 -11.81
N TYR A 633 -20.60 -8.94 -12.22
CA TYR A 633 -20.72 -10.33 -12.67
C TYR A 633 -20.28 -11.32 -11.59
N ALA A 634 -20.91 -12.50 -11.63
CA ALA A 634 -20.40 -13.72 -11.04
C ALA A 634 -19.81 -14.58 -12.16
N LEU A 635 -18.60 -15.09 -11.96
CA LEU A 635 -17.91 -15.96 -12.92
C LEU A 635 -18.04 -17.42 -12.49
N PHE A 636 -18.28 -18.30 -13.45
CA PHE A 636 -18.41 -19.72 -13.19
C PHE A 636 -17.62 -20.61 -14.17
N TYR A 637 -17.14 -21.70 -13.60
CA TYR A 637 -16.40 -22.78 -14.26
C TYR A 637 -17.24 -24.05 -14.23
N ASN A 638 -17.29 -24.74 -15.37
CA ASN A 638 -17.77 -26.11 -15.47
C ASN A 638 -16.54 -26.97 -15.83
N GLY A 639 -16.20 -27.99 -15.03
CA GLY A 639 -15.17 -28.95 -15.44
C GLY A 639 -15.54 -29.68 -16.75
N ALA A 640 -14.55 -30.21 -17.47
CA ALA A 640 -14.73 -30.92 -18.74
C ALA A 640 -15.88 -31.95 -18.72
N ARG A 641 -16.01 -32.70 -17.61
CA ARG A 641 -17.05 -33.73 -17.39
C ARG A 641 -18.24 -33.22 -16.56
N CYS A 642 -18.42 -31.91 -16.41
CA CYS A 642 -19.33 -31.28 -15.45
C CYS A 642 -20.24 -30.20 -16.07
N GLY A 643 -20.52 -30.30 -17.37
CA GLY A 643 -21.39 -29.37 -18.11
C GLY A 643 -20.66 -28.36 -19.00
N ALA A 644 -19.35 -28.51 -19.21
CA ALA A 644 -18.60 -27.72 -20.18
C ALA A 644 -19.12 -27.93 -21.61
N SER A 645 -19.22 -26.85 -22.40
CA SER A 645 -19.65 -26.91 -23.81
C SER A 645 -18.51 -27.29 -24.76
N ALA A 646 -17.30 -26.81 -24.44
CA ALA A 646 -16.02 -27.19 -25.04
C ALA A 646 -15.12 -27.79 -23.95
N PRO A 647 -15.09 -29.13 -23.75
CA PRO A 647 -14.15 -29.76 -22.82
C PRO A 647 -12.69 -29.68 -23.29
N ASP A 648 -12.50 -29.37 -24.57
CA ASP A 648 -11.23 -29.24 -25.29
C ASP A 648 -10.55 -27.86 -25.13
N HIS A 649 -11.29 -26.80 -24.80
CA HIS A 649 -10.75 -25.43 -24.71
C HIS A 649 -11.24 -24.73 -23.42
N LEU A 650 -10.28 -24.32 -22.58
CA LEU A 650 -10.52 -23.62 -21.33
C LEU A 650 -11.35 -22.34 -21.52
N HIS A 651 -12.49 -22.32 -20.83
CA HIS A 651 -13.39 -21.17 -20.77
C HIS A 651 -14.10 -21.07 -19.41
N LEU A 652 -14.43 -19.83 -19.05
CA LEU A 652 -15.35 -19.48 -17.98
C LEU A 652 -16.62 -18.88 -18.59
N GLN A 653 -17.68 -18.78 -17.81
CA GLN A 653 -18.91 -18.10 -18.18
C GLN A 653 -19.25 -17.04 -17.12
N GLY A 654 -19.90 -15.95 -17.53
CA GLY A 654 -20.22 -14.84 -16.64
C GLY A 654 -21.66 -14.40 -16.75
N VAL A 655 -22.34 -14.26 -15.61
CA VAL A 655 -23.71 -13.73 -15.51
C VAL A 655 -23.78 -12.67 -14.43
N ARG A 656 -24.72 -11.72 -14.50
CA ARG A 656 -24.84 -10.68 -13.47
C ARG A 656 -25.19 -11.31 -12.12
N LYS A 657 -24.51 -10.90 -11.05
CA LYS A 657 -24.67 -11.51 -9.72
C LYS A 657 -26.11 -11.43 -9.17
N ALA A 658 -26.82 -10.35 -9.52
CA ALA A 658 -28.22 -10.14 -9.14
C ALA A 658 -29.22 -11.13 -9.78
N ASP A 659 -28.84 -11.78 -10.88
CA ASP A 659 -29.70 -12.73 -11.60
C ASP A 659 -29.57 -14.19 -11.10
N VAL A 660 -28.63 -14.47 -10.16
CA VAL A 660 -28.31 -15.83 -9.69
C VAL A 660 -28.96 -16.13 -8.32
N PRO A 661 -29.89 -17.10 -8.22
CA PRO A 661 -30.68 -17.31 -6.99
C PRO A 661 -29.87 -17.70 -5.74
N VAL A 662 -28.79 -18.48 -5.85
CA VAL A 662 -27.99 -18.86 -4.66
C VAL A 662 -27.26 -17.66 -4.03
N ILE A 663 -26.87 -16.65 -4.83
CA ILE A 663 -26.18 -15.44 -4.34
C ILE A 663 -27.13 -14.64 -3.44
N GLY A 664 -28.39 -14.46 -3.88
CA GLY A 664 -29.46 -13.87 -3.07
C GLY A 664 -29.95 -14.74 -1.89
N GLN A 665 -29.27 -15.85 -1.58
CA GLN A 665 -29.56 -16.78 -0.48
C GLN A 665 -28.29 -17.11 0.34
N LEU A 666 -27.21 -16.34 0.16
CA LEU A 666 -25.91 -16.58 0.80
C LEU A 666 -26.00 -16.66 2.34
N GLU A 667 -26.78 -15.78 2.97
CA GLU A 667 -26.96 -15.78 4.44
C GLU A 667 -27.51 -17.12 4.96
N GLN A 668 -28.51 -17.67 4.27
CA GLN A 668 -29.07 -18.99 4.59
C GLN A 668 -28.02 -20.09 4.38
N LEU A 669 -27.33 -20.05 3.25
CA LEU A 669 -26.32 -21.04 2.88
C LEU A 669 -25.15 -21.07 3.88
N VAL A 670 -24.72 -19.92 4.40
CA VAL A 670 -23.69 -19.79 5.44
C VAL A 670 -24.22 -20.22 6.81
N ARG A 671 -25.43 -19.81 7.19
CA ARG A 671 -26.06 -20.16 8.49
C ARG A 671 -26.26 -21.66 8.67
N GLU A 672 -26.54 -22.39 7.60
CA GLU A 672 -26.76 -23.84 7.60
C GLU A 672 -25.48 -24.66 7.34
N ALA A 673 -24.33 -23.99 7.16
CA ALA A 673 -23.06 -24.64 6.91
C ALA A 673 -22.26 -24.94 8.20
N THR A 674 -21.46 -26.00 8.14
CA THR A 674 -20.47 -26.35 9.17
C THR A 674 -19.10 -25.79 8.80
N LEU A 675 -18.38 -25.21 9.77
CA LEU A 675 -17.00 -24.76 9.57
C LEU A 675 -16.04 -25.96 9.41
N VAL A 676 -15.30 -25.97 8.30
CA VAL A 676 -14.31 -27.01 7.96
C VAL A 676 -12.91 -26.56 8.38
N ASP A 677 -12.54 -25.35 7.97
CA ASP A 677 -11.23 -24.71 8.18
C ASP A 677 -11.40 -23.19 8.29
N TYR A 678 -10.52 -22.54 9.05
CA TYR A 678 -10.47 -21.10 9.25
C TYR A 678 -9.01 -20.68 9.38
N GLN A 679 -8.57 -19.79 8.51
CA GLN A 679 -7.23 -19.24 8.53
C GLN A 679 -7.34 -17.72 8.66
N SER A 680 -6.67 -17.19 9.67
CA SER A 680 -6.33 -15.77 9.73
C SER A 680 -4.85 -15.65 9.41
N ILE A 681 -4.44 -14.57 8.73
CA ILE A 681 -3.01 -14.27 8.50
C ILE A 681 -2.26 -14.07 9.84
N LEU A 682 -3.02 -13.77 10.91
CA LEU A 682 -2.58 -13.60 12.28
C LEU A 682 -3.00 -14.81 13.14
N ALA A 683 -2.03 -15.42 13.82
CA ALA A 683 -2.22 -16.58 14.69
C ALA A 683 -3.06 -16.24 15.94
N ASP A 684 -3.49 -17.26 16.70
CA ASP A 684 -4.16 -17.02 17.98
C ASP A 684 -3.15 -16.71 19.09
N ASP A 685 -3.21 -15.47 19.56
CA ASP A 685 -2.39 -14.89 20.62
C ASP A 685 -3.14 -14.81 21.96
N GLY A 686 -4.43 -15.20 21.99
CA GLY A 686 -5.27 -15.05 23.18
C GLY A 686 -5.69 -13.60 23.50
N SER A 687 -5.53 -12.68 22.54
CA SER A 687 -5.96 -11.29 22.69
C SER A 687 -7.48 -11.16 22.90
N THR A 688 -7.91 -10.09 23.58
CA THR A 688 -9.33 -9.85 23.84
C THR A 688 -10.09 -9.56 22.53
N PRO A 689 -11.39 -9.91 22.42
CA PRO A 689 -12.16 -9.73 21.19
C PRO A 689 -12.19 -8.30 20.62
N ASP A 690 -12.08 -7.30 21.51
CA ASP A 690 -12.09 -5.86 21.17
C ASP A 690 -10.68 -5.31 20.89
N SER A 691 -9.65 -6.14 20.93
CA SER A 691 -8.28 -5.69 20.64
C SER A 691 -8.09 -5.35 19.16
N PRO A 692 -7.16 -4.45 18.81
CA PRO A 692 -6.77 -4.20 17.42
C PRO A 692 -6.22 -5.45 16.72
N VAL A 693 -5.56 -6.37 17.43
CA VAL A 693 -5.12 -7.66 16.88
C VAL A 693 -6.33 -8.53 16.54
N ALA A 694 -7.31 -8.68 17.43
CA ALA A 694 -8.55 -9.40 17.15
C ALA A 694 -9.35 -8.75 16.00
N THR A 695 -9.38 -7.42 15.91
CA THR A 695 -9.99 -6.69 14.79
C THR A 695 -9.26 -6.96 13.46
N LEU A 696 -7.92 -6.87 13.43
CA LEU A 696 -7.12 -7.18 12.24
C LEU A 696 -7.18 -8.67 11.85
N ARG A 697 -7.30 -9.56 12.85
CA ARG A 697 -7.58 -10.99 12.65
C ARG A 697 -8.92 -11.19 11.97
N GLN A 698 -9.98 -10.48 12.36
CA GLN A 698 -11.30 -10.56 11.70
C GLN A 698 -11.31 -9.98 10.27
N LEU A 699 -10.44 -9.01 9.97
CA LEU A 699 -10.34 -8.37 8.65
C LEU A 699 -9.49 -9.14 7.62
N ASN A 700 -8.64 -10.09 8.06
CA ASN A 700 -7.70 -10.82 7.19
C ASN A 700 -7.93 -12.34 7.29
N THR A 701 -9.06 -12.81 6.75
CA THR A 701 -9.53 -14.20 6.93
C THR A 701 -9.81 -14.92 5.63
N CYS A 702 -9.57 -16.23 5.66
CA CYS A 702 -10.14 -17.22 4.76
C CYS A 702 -10.91 -18.23 5.60
N ARG A 703 -12.09 -18.65 5.16
CA ARG A 703 -12.84 -19.75 5.78
C ARG A 703 -13.39 -20.71 4.74
N LEU A 704 -13.28 -21.99 5.04
CA LEU A 704 -13.92 -23.08 4.30
C LEU A 704 -15.09 -23.61 5.13
N LEU A 705 -16.27 -23.61 4.53
CA LEU A 705 -17.53 -24.08 5.10
C LEU A 705 -18.06 -25.23 4.22
N VAL A 706 -18.85 -26.13 4.80
CA VAL A 706 -19.60 -27.16 4.05
C VAL A 706 -21.07 -27.13 4.44
N ASN A 707 -21.96 -26.95 3.46
CA ASN A 707 -23.40 -27.05 3.65
C ASN A 707 -23.88 -28.41 3.13
N LEU A 708 -24.54 -29.17 4.00
CA LEU A 708 -25.12 -30.49 3.71
C LEU A 708 -26.67 -30.48 3.66
N GLN A 709 -27.29 -29.31 3.84
CA GLN A 709 -28.74 -29.10 3.75
C GLN A 709 -29.17 -28.70 2.33
N TYR A 710 -28.29 -28.02 1.59
CA TYR A 710 -28.46 -27.74 0.16
C TYR A 710 -28.72 -29.04 -0.63
N PRO A 711 -29.46 -29.02 -1.77
CA PRO A 711 -29.86 -30.24 -2.50
C PRO A 711 -28.72 -31.18 -2.94
N LEU A 712 -27.50 -30.67 -2.97
CA LEU A 712 -26.25 -31.43 -2.99
C LEU A 712 -25.25 -30.78 -2.02
N PRO A 713 -24.28 -31.53 -1.46
CA PRO A 713 -23.19 -30.95 -0.67
C PRO A 713 -22.44 -29.86 -1.45
N VAL A 714 -22.36 -28.68 -0.86
CA VAL A 714 -21.64 -27.53 -1.41
C VAL A 714 -20.62 -27.02 -0.41
N PHE A 715 -19.42 -26.72 -0.90
CA PHE A 715 -18.37 -26.09 -0.12
C PHE A 715 -18.35 -24.60 -0.43
N LEU A 716 -18.30 -23.77 0.61
CA LEU A 716 -18.18 -22.32 0.49
C LEU A 716 -16.77 -21.92 0.92
N LEU A 717 -16.05 -21.20 0.08
CA LEU A 717 -14.84 -20.49 0.46
C LEU A 717 -15.15 -19.01 0.50
N GLN A 718 -14.81 -18.34 1.60
CA GLN A 718 -14.98 -16.89 1.73
C GLN A 718 -13.67 -16.27 2.20
N TYR A 719 -13.31 -15.13 1.62
CA TYR A 719 -12.09 -14.41 1.96
C TYR A 719 -12.36 -12.93 2.26
N ARG A 720 -11.48 -12.34 3.08
CA ARG A 720 -11.38 -10.90 3.35
C ARG A 720 -9.91 -10.47 3.23
N ASN A 721 -9.69 -9.41 2.47
CA ASN A 721 -8.44 -8.77 2.05
C ASN A 721 -7.68 -9.44 0.88
N THR A 722 -7.04 -8.62 0.05
CA THR A 722 -6.24 -9.05 -1.11
C THR A 722 -5.02 -9.88 -0.69
N HIS A 723 -4.42 -9.56 0.46
CA HIS A 723 -3.33 -10.37 1.03
C HIS A 723 -3.77 -11.78 1.47
N ALA A 724 -5.07 -12.08 1.48
CA ALA A 724 -5.61 -13.42 1.73
C ALA A 724 -5.81 -14.26 0.44
N GLN A 725 -5.52 -13.72 -0.74
CA GLN A 725 -5.65 -14.43 -2.03
C GLN A 725 -4.83 -15.74 -2.07
N THR A 726 -3.60 -15.73 -1.54
CA THR A 726 -2.76 -16.92 -1.39
C THR A 726 -3.36 -17.96 -0.43
N GLY A 727 -4.04 -17.50 0.64
CA GLY A 727 -4.73 -18.35 1.60
C GLY A 727 -5.95 -19.05 0.99
N VAL A 728 -6.81 -18.32 0.29
CA VAL A 728 -8.01 -18.90 -0.35
C VAL A 728 -7.65 -19.82 -1.52
N ASN A 729 -6.61 -19.50 -2.29
CA ASN A 729 -6.12 -20.40 -3.34
C ASN A 729 -5.55 -21.70 -2.74
N GLY A 730 -4.75 -21.61 -1.68
CA GLY A 730 -4.28 -22.78 -0.93
C GLY A 730 -5.42 -23.62 -0.32
N MET A 731 -6.49 -22.99 0.17
CA MET A 731 -7.69 -23.71 0.61
C MET A 731 -8.41 -24.42 -0.54
N LEU A 732 -8.58 -23.75 -1.68
CA LEU A 732 -9.23 -24.34 -2.85
C LEU A 732 -8.43 -25.54 -3.37
N GLN A 733 -7.11 -25.40 -3.53
CA GLN A 733 -6.25 -26.48 -3.99
C GLN A 733 -6.34 -27.70 -3.05
N ARG A 734 -6.18 -27.52 -1.73
CA ARG A 734 -6.31 -28.61 -0.75
C ARG A 734 -7.71 -29.23 -0.75
N LEU A 735 -8.77 -28.45 -0.97
CA LEU A 735 -10.13 -28.97 -1.11
C LEU A 735 -10.24 -29.87 -2.34
N LEU A 736 -9.77 -29.40 -3.50
CA LEU A 736 -9.79 -30.17 -4.75
C LEU A 736 -8.96 -31.46 -4.64
N GLU A 737 -7.81 -31.41 -3.96
CA GLU A 737 -6.96 -32.56 -3.61
C GLU A 737 -7.67 -33.58 -2.69
N ALA A 738 -8.54 -33.11 -1.80
CA ALA A 738 -9.31 -33.95 -0.89
C ALA A 738 -10.60 -34.54 -1.49
N LEU A 739 -11.05 -34.11 -2.67
CA LEU A 739 -12.26 -34.64 -3.32
C LEU A 739 -12.11 -36.12 -3.73
N PRO A 740 -13.21 -36.89 -3.79
CA PRO A 740 -13.17 -38.27 -4.28
C PRO A 740 -12.79 -38.31 -5.77
N ARG A 741 -11.98 -39.31 -6.16
CA ARG A 741 -11.48 -39.53 -7.53
C ARG A 741 -11.50 -41.02 -7.86
N ALA A 742 -11.59 -41.37 -9.14
CA ALA A 742 -11.37 -42.76 -9.55
C ALA A 742 -9.86 -43.10 -9.50
N ALA A 743 -9.55 -44.38 -9.32
CA ALA A 743 -8.17 -44.85 -9.23
C ALA A 743 -7.41 -44.57 -10.54
N GLY A 744 -6.35 -43.75 -10.47
CA GLY A 744 -5.52 -43.38 -11.62
C GLY A 744 -5.87 -42.04 -12.28
N GLU A 745 -6.88 -41.30 -11.81
CA GLU A 745 -7.17 -39.95 -12.31
C GLU A 745 -6.24 -38.88 -11.71
N ALA A 746 -5.80 -37.93 -12.53
CA ALA A 746 -4.96 -36.82 -12.09
C ALA A 746 -5.73 -35.77 -11.27
N CYS A 747 -5.01 -34.94 -10.52
CA CYS A 747 -5.61 -33.87 -9.72
C CYS A 747 -6.40 -32.86 -10.57
N GLU A 748 -5.89 -32.55 -11.75
CA GLU A 748 -6.40 -31.56 -12.69
C GLU A 748 -7.70 -32.02 -13.39
N ASP A 749 -8.01 -33.32 -13.34
CA ASP A 749 -9.22 -33.96 -13.90
C ASP A 749 -10.36 -34.11 -12.88
N THR A 750 -10.20 -33.55 -11.68
CA THR A 750 -11.20 -33.62 -10.60
C THR A 750 -12.54 -33.03 -11.07
N PRO A 751 -13.64 -33.79 -11.00
CA PRO A 751 -14.93 -33.32 -11.48
C PRO A 751 -15.60 -32.35 -10.47
N PHE A 752 -15.65 -31.06 -10.80
CA PHE A 752 -16.39 -30.05 -10.03
C PHE A 752 -16.98 -28.94 -10.91
N ASN A 753 -17.89 -28.19 -10.30
CA ASN A 753 -18.39 -26.89 -10.77
C ASN A 753 -18.01 -25.82 -9.74
N LEU A 754 -17.70 -24.60 -10.19
CA LEU A 754 -17.36 -23.48 -9.32
C LEU A 754 -18.07 -22.22 -9.80
N ILE A 755 -18.59 -21.41 -8.88
CA ILE A 755 -19.06 -20.04 -9.13
C ILE A 755 -18.49 -19.10 -8.06
N ALA A 756 -18.02 -17.92 -8.48
CA ALA A 756 -17.34 -16.94 -7.65
C ALA A 756 -17.84 -15.53 -7.93
N TRP A 757 -17.91 -14.69 -6.89
CA TRP A 757 -18.26 -13.27 -6.98
C TRP A 757 -17.63 -12.46 -5.84
N THR A 758 -17.56 -11.14 -6.02
CA THR A 758 -17.21 -10.17 -4.96
C THR A 758 -18.44 -9.82 -4.13
N ASP A 759 -18.34 -9.93 -2.80
CA ASP A 759 -19.45 -9.63 -1.89
C ASP A 759 -19.66 -8.11 -1.72
N PRO A 760 -20.89 -7.64 -1.52
CA PRO A 760 -21.15 -6.25 -1.10
C PRO A 760 -20.84 -6.04 0.40
N ASP A 761 -20.57 -4.78 0.76
CA ASP A 761 -20.40 -4.21 2.12
C ASP A 761 -19.08 -4.49 2.89
N ASP A 762 -18.54 -3.57 3.72
CA ASP A 762 -18.66 -2.09 3.76
C ASP A 762 -17.41 -1.44 4.43
N THR A 763 -16.26 -2.12 4.44
CA THR A 763 -15.12 -1.72 5.29
C THR A 763 -13.75 -1.95 4.65
N PHE A 764 -13.31 -1.06 3.75
CA PHE A 764 -11.90 -0.88 3.28
C PHE A 764 -11.14 -2.14 2.78
N VAL A 765 -11.81 -3.26 2.57
CA VAL A 765 -11.20 -4.59 2.44
C VAL A 765 -11.96 -5.36 1.35
N GLU A 766 -11.25 -5.77 0.30
CA GLU A 766 -11.83 -6.63 -0.75
C GLU A 766 -12.31 -7.95 -0.14
N SER A 767 -13.51 -8.39 -0.50
CA SER A 767 -14.05 -9.68 -0.05
C SER A 767 -14.82 -10.38 -1.15
N GLY A 768 -14.89 -11.71 -1.06
CA GLY A 768 -15.57 -12.52 -2.06
C GLY A 768 -15.87 -13.92 -1.57
N THR A 769 -16.84 -14.52 -2.25
CA THR A 769 -17.36 -15.85 -1.97
C THR A 769 -17.24 -16.72 -3.21
N LEU A 770 -16.82 -17.97 -3.00
CA LEU A 770 -16.79 -19.03 -3.99
C LEU A 770 -17.61 -20.22 -3.50
N LEU A 771 -18.45 -20.76 -4.37
CA LEU A 771 -19.14 -22.03 -4.16
C LEU A 771 -18.48 -23.10 -5.04
N VAL A 772 -18.08 -24.21 -4.42
CA VAL A 772 -17.57 -25.40 -5.10
C VAL A 772 -18.60 -26.50 -4.93
N PHE A 773 -19.09 -27.02 -6.06
CA PHE A 773 -20.00 -28.16 -6.11
C PHE A 773 -19.24 -29.37 -6.67
N PRO A 774 -18.83 -30.34 -5.84
CA PRO A 774 -18.16 -31.55 -6.30
C PRO A 774 -19.12 -32.46 -7.03
N ARG A 775 -18.67 -33.08 -8.12
CA ARG A 775 -19.50 -33.86 -9.03
C ARG A 775 -19.10 -35.34 -9.03
N ARG A 776 -20.07 -36.22 -9.23
CA ARG A 776 -19.84 -37.66 -9.45
C ARG A 776 -20.29 -38.14 -10.84
N LYS A 777 -21.24 -37.45 -11.47
CA LYS A 777 -21.77 -37.77 -12.82
C LYS A 777 -21.86 -36.53 -13.69
N HIS A 778 -21.63 -36.72 -14.99
CA HIS A 778 -21.78 -35.67 -16.01
C HIS A 778 -23.26 -35.30 -16.23
N ARG A 779 -24.11 -36.31 -16.41
CA ARG A 779 -25.57 -36.21 -16.58
C ARG A 779 -26.26 -37.22 -15.65
N PRO A 780 -27.49 -36.93 -15.18
CA PRO A 780 -28.29 -37.85 -14.39
C PRO A 780 -28.76 -39.04 -15.24
N ASP A 781 -29.16 -40.14 -14.60
CA ASP A 781 -29.63 -41.35 -15.29
C ASP A 781 -30.92 -41.08 -16.08
N CYS A 782 -31.79 -40.19 -15.58
CA CYS A 782 -33.01 -39.76 -16.29
C CYS A 782 -32.72 -39.04 -17.63
N PHE A 783 -31.50 -38.56 -17.89
CA PHE A 783 -31.13 -38.02 -19.20
C PHE A 783 -31.07 -39.12 -20.28
N TRP A 784 -30.68 -40.33 -19.88
CA TRP A 784 -30.44 -41.47 -20.79
C TRP A 784 -31.60 -42.46 -20.83
N ALA A 785 -32.60 -42.31 -19.97
CA ALA A 785 -33.79 -43.15 -19.96
C ALA A 785 -34.50 -43.14 -21.34
N THR A 786 -35.03 -44.29 -21.73
CA THR A 786 -35.71 -44.52 -23.02
C THR A 786 -37.21 -44.82 -22.85
N ASP A 787 -37.70 -44.77 -21.62
CA ASP A 787 -39.11 -44.89 -21.26
C ASP A 787 -39.74 -43.50 -21.01
N GLY A 788 -40.95 -43.48 -20.44
CA GLY A 788 -41.65 -42.24 -20.11
C GLY A 788 -41.05 -41.39 -18.99
N THR A 789 -39.93 -41.80 -18.38
CA THR A 789 -39.26 -41.08 -17.27
C THR A 789 -38.11 -40.18 -17.73
N GLN A 790 -37.79 -40.16 -19.04
CA GLN A 790 -36.70 -39.35 -19.58
C GLN A 790 -36.89 -37.85 -19.26
N ARG A 791 -35.83 -37.20 -18.77
CA ARG A 791 -35.71 -35.74 -18.59
C ARG A 791 -34.45 -35.21 -19.26
N LEU A 792 -34.57 -34.27 -20.20
CA LEU A 792 -33.40 -33.72 -20.90
C LEU A 792 -32.78 -32.54 -20.13
N LEU A 793 -32.41 -32.83 -18.87
CA LEU A 793 -31.76 -31.93 -17.91
C LEU A 793 -30.31 -32.38 -17.68
N SER A 794 -29.34 -31.50 -17.90
CA SER A 794 -27.90 -31.79 -17.81
C SER A 794 -27.23 -30.73 -16.93
N PRO A 795 -27.32 -30.83 -15.59
CA PRO A 795 -26.94 -29.74 -14.69
C PRO A 795 -25.50 -29.24 -14.88
N GLY A 796 -25.36 -27.95 -15.19
CA GLY A 796 -24.11 -27.19 -15.11
C GLY A 796 -24.11 -26.27 -13.88
N THR A 797 -23.13 -25.38 -13.75
CA THR A 797 -23.00 -24.57 -12.53
C THR A 797 -24.23 -23.69 -12.23
N LEU A 798 -24.92 -23.16 -13.24
CA LEU A 798 -26.12 -22.35 -13.01
C LEU A 798 -27.31 -23.18 -12.51
N ASP A 799 -27.48 -24.43 -12.97
CA ASP A 799 -28.46 -25.36 -12.41
C ASP A 799 -28.18 -25.66 -10.94
N LEU A 800 -26.90 -25.88 -10.60
CA LEU A 800 -26.45 -26.07 -9.21
C LEU A 800 -26.55 -24.78 -8.37
N ALA A 801 -26.52 -23.61 -8.99
CA ALA A 801 -26.63 -22.29 -8.36
C ALA A 801 -28.07 -21.74 -8.34
N GLY A 802 -29.07 -22.56 -8.67
CA GLY A 802 -30.49 -22.24 -8.51
C GLY A 802 -31.30 -22.07 -9.81
N ILE A 803 -30.78 -22.37 -11.00
CA ILE A 803 -31.45 -22.08 -12.29
C ILE A 803 -31.57 -23.35 -13.15
N LEU A 804 -32.67 -24.09 -12.98
CA LEU A 804 -32.90 -25.36 -13.67
C LEU A 804 -33.35 -25.14 -15.12
N VAL A 805 -32.53 -25.53 -16.10
CA VAL A 805 -32.78 -25.26 -17.53
C VAL A 805 -33.35 -26.46 -18.26
N THR A 806 -34.66 -26.47 -18.48
CA THR A 806 -35.35 -27.51 -19.26
C THR A 806 -35.43 -27.14 -20.75
N THR A 807 -35.35 -28.12 -21.64
CA THR A 807 -35.35 -27.91 -23.11
C THR A 807 -36.60 -28.44 -23.81
N ARG A 808 -37.52 -29.07 -23.07
CA ARG A 808 -38.81 -29.58 -23.55
C ARG A 808 -39.95 -29.08 -22.66
N PRO A 809 -41.13 -28.75 -23.20
CA PRO A 809 -42.25 -28.23 -22.40
C PRO A 809 -42.81 -29.28 -21.43
N GLU A 810 -42.78 -30.57 -21.78
CA GLU A 810 -43.18 -31.65 -20.88
C GLU A 810 -42.24 -31.81 -19.68
N ASP A 811 -40.92 -31.65 -19.87
CA ASP A 811 -39.96 -31.61 -18.76
C ASP A 811 -40.22 -30.41 -17.86
N PHE A 812 -40.45 -29.22 -18.46
CA PHE A 812 -40.76 -28.00 -17.72
C PHE A 812 -42.03 -28.13 -16.88
N ALA A 813 -43.10 -28.69 -17.44
CA ALA A 813 -44.40 -28.80 -16.78
C ALA A 813 -44.42 -29.87 -15.69
N GLN A 814 -43.72 -30.99 -15.89
CA GLN A 814 -43.78 -32.14 -14.98
C GLN A 814 -42.76 -32.09 -13.83
N LEU A 815 -41.61 -31.41 -14.00
CA LEU A 815 -40.52 -31.42 -13.03
C LEU A 815 -40.98 -31.03 -11.62
N THR A 816 -40.96 -31.97 -10.68
CA THR A 816 -41.33 -31.69 -9.29
C THR A 816 -40.11 -31.19 -8.50
N ALA A 817 -40.34 -30.53 -7.34
CA ALA A 817 -39.23 -30.14 -6.46
C ALA A 817 -38.47 -31.36 -5.91
N GLU A 818 -39.18 -32.47 -5.66
CA GLU A 818 -38.57 -33.74 -5.23
C GLU A 818 -37.71 -34.35 -6.34
N GLU A 819 -38.23 -34.48 -7.55
CA GLU A 819 -37.52 -34.98 -8.73
C GLU A 819 -36.30 -34.11 -9.07
N ALA A 820 -36.43 -32.78 -9.00
CA ALA A 820 -35.31 -31.87 -9.17
C ALA A 820 -34.23 -32.07 -8.09
N GLY A 821 -34.63 -32.20 -6.81
CA GLY A 821 -33.71 -32.50 -5.71
C GLY A 821 -32.98 -33.83 -5.92
N GLN A 822 -33.69 -34.87 -6.34
CA GLN A 822 -33.12 -36.17 -6.70
C GLN A 822 -32.08 -36.02 -7.83
N ILE A 823 -32.40 -35.32 -8.93
CA ILE A 823 -31.48 -35.11 -10.06
C ILE A 823 -30.21 -34.35 -9.63
N LEU A 824 -30.33 -33.31 -8.80
CA LEU A 824 -29.18 -32.54 -8.32
C LEU A 824 -28.28 -33.38 -7.38
N GLY A 825 -28.89 -34.11 -6.44
CA GLY A 825 -28.19 -35.08 -5.60
C GLY A 825 -27.61 -36.26 -6.39
N GLU A 826 -28.16 -36.58 -7.57
CA GLU A 826 -27.66 -37.65 -8.42
C GLU A 826 -26.37 -37.28 -9.16
N VAL A 827 -26.15 -36.00 -9.45
CA VAL A 827 -24.93 -35.52 -10.15
C VAL A 827 -23.84 -35.02 -9.21
N GLY A 828 -24.18 -34.61 -7.99
CA GLY A 828 -23.26 -34.22 -6.92
C GLY A 828 -22.73 -35.41 -6.10
N ILE A 829 -21.72 -35.17 -5.27
CA ILE A 829 -21.27 -36.17 -4.28
C ILE A 829 -22.31 -36.38 -3.17
N THR A 830 -22.27 -37.52 -2.47
CA THR A 830 -23.12 -37.77 -1.30
C THR A 830 -22.64 -37.02 -0.05
N ALA A 831 -23.53 -36.87 0.94
CA ALA A 831 -23.16 -36.28 2.23
C ALA A 831 -22.10 -37.11 3.01
N GLU A 832 -21.97 -38.42 2.72
CA GLU A 832 -20.91 -39.26 3.28
C GLU A 832 -19.56 -38.97 2.62
N GLU A 833 -19.51 -38.89 1.29
CA GLU A 833 -18.31 -38.50 0.54
C GLU A 833 -17.86 -37.07 0.88
N ALA A 834 -18.79 -36.15 1.16
CA ALA A 834 -18.47 -34.81 1.64
C ALA A 834 -17.83 -34.84 3.04
N ARG A 835 -18.33 -35.68 3.97
CA ARG A 835 -17.69 -35.90 5.28
C ARG A 835 -16.31 -36.55 5.15
N ALA A 836 -16.15 -37.52 4.25
CA ALA A 836 -14.85 -38.14 3.96
C ALA A 836 -13.85 -37.16 3.33
N THR A 837 -14.32 -36.23 2.48
CA THR A 837 -13.54 -35.12 1.93
C THR A 837 -13.03 -34.21 3.04
N VAL A 838 -13.91 -33.79 3.97
CA VAL A 838 -13.52 -32.99 5.14
C VAL A 838 -12.47 -33.71 6.00
N ALA A 839 -12.60 -35.02 6.18
CA ALA A 839 -11.60 -35.81 6.90
C ALA A 839 -10.24 -35.83 6.19
N ARG A 840 -10.21 -36.06 4.87
CA ARG A 840 -8.97 -36.01 4.07
C ARG A 840 -8.32 -34.62 4.06
N TYR A 841 -9.12 -33.56 3.91
CA TYR A 841 -8.66 -32.18 3.98
C TYR A 841 -7.94 -31.90 5.32
N ARG A 842 -8.56 -32.30 6.44
CA ARG A 842 -7.97 -32.13 7.79
C ARG A 842 -6.73 -33.00 8.03
N GLN A 843 -6.65 -34.19 7.43
CA GLN A 843 -5.43 -35.02 7.47
C GLN A 843 -4.26 -34.36 6.71
N GLY A 844 -4.53 -33.66 5.60
CA GLY A 844 -3.53 -32.87 4.88
C GLY A 844 -2.90 -31.76 5.74
N LEU A 845 -3.70 -31.08 6.56
CA LEU A 845 -3.20 -30.07 7.52
C LEU A 845 -2.23 -30.69 8.55
N ALA A 846 -2.52 -31.90 9.04
CA ALA A 846 -1.69 -32.57 10.05
C ALA A 846 -0.30 -33.00 9.52
N PHE A 847 -0.13 -33.15 8.21
CA PHE A 847 1.16 -33.42 7.57
C PHE A 847 2.01 -32.16 7.30
N GLN A 848 1.41 -30.96 7.36
CA GLN A 848 2.10 -29.68 7.17
C GLN A 848 2.47 -28.98 8.49
N ALA A 849 1.99 -29.45 9.63
CA ALA A 849 2.52 -29.04 10.92
C ALA A 849 4.00 -29.48 11.01
N PRO A 850 4.97 -28.57 11.22
CA PRO A 850 6.32 -29.00 11.54
C PRO A 850 6.25 -29.84 12.81
N LYS A 851 6.88 -31.02 12.79
CA LYS A 851 7.18 -31.71 14.05
C LYS A 851 8.04 -30.73 14.86
N ALA A 852 7.57 -30.40 16.06
CA ALA A 852 8.32 -29.56 16.97
C ALA A 852 9.73 -30.14 17.19
N PRO A 853 10.77 -29.29 17.21
CA PRO A 853 12.02 -29.61 17.89
C PRO A 853 11.78 -29.99 19.35
#